data_AF-Q0JA83-F1
#
_entry.id   AF-Q0JA83-F1
#
_cell.length_a   1.000
_cell.length_b   1.000
_cell.length_c   1.000
_cell.angle_alpha   90.00
_cell.angle_beta   90.00
_cell.angle_gamma   90.00
#
_symmetry.space_group_name_H-M   'P 1'
#
loop_
_entity.id
_entity.type
_entity.pdbx_description
1 polymer ?
#
loop_
_entity_poly.entity_id
_entity_poly.type
_entity_poly.pdbx_seq_one_letter_code
_entity_poly.pdbx_strand_id
1 'polypeptide(L)'
;MFQLELVNVVMHQRKAIEDTMRKKKKQQLHKFEMLPSPYDTAWVAMVPLPGSSSQLPCFPQCVEWILQNQQSNGSWDLNQLDSITKDALLSTLACVLALRRGLLFIGRNFSIAMDEQLAAPIGFNITFPGMLSSVIEMGLEVPIGQTDVERVLHLQETELKREYEENYRGRNTYMAYVSEGLGNAQDWNEVMNFQRKNGSLFNSLSITAAVLVHNYDAKAHRYLNLLLNKFGTAVYTKNIHRQLSMLDALENMGISRHFDGEIKSILDMTYSCWLQRDEEVMLDITTCAMAFRILRMNGYDVSSDDLCHIAEVSDFHSSHQGYLSDTRTLLELYKASEVSVADNEFILDRIGSWSGRLLKEQLSSGALQRTSSIFEEVEHALDCPFYATLDRLVHKRNIEHFAAMSYISYAQNNIPDELERIDSWVKENRLHELKFARQKSAYFYLSAAGTVFDPEMSDARIWWAINGVLTTVVDDFFDVGGSREELENLISLVEMWDEHHKEELYSEQVEIVFFAIFNSVNQLGAKVSAVQGRDVTKHLIEIWLDLLRSMMTEVEWRISNYVPTPEEYMENAAMTFALGPIVLPALYLVGPKIPESVVRDSEYNELFRLMSTCGRLLNDVQTYEREDGEGKVNSVSLLVIQSGGSVSIEEARREIMKPIERCRRELLGLVLRRGSAVPGPCKELFWKMCKVCYFFYSRGDGFSSPTAKSAAVDAVIRDPLDLAAVVASQEPIYIIPAS
;
A
#
# COMPACT_ATOMS: atom_id res chain seq x y z
N MET A 1 17.27 -43.16 -4.46
CA MET A 1 16.40 -43.27 -5.67
C MET A 1 14.93 -43.16 -5.29
N PHE A 2 14.39 -44.05 -4.45
CA PHE A 2 12.97 -44.00 -4.01
C PHE A 2 12.55 -42.68 -3.33
N GLN A 3 13.42 -42.04 -2.53
CA GLN A 3 13.16 -40.73 -1.92
C GLN A 3 13.08 -39.58 -2.96
N LEU A 4 13.89 -39.62 -4.02
CA LEU A 4 13.88 -38.62 -5.11
C LEU A 4 12.62 -38.73 -5.97
N GLU A 5 12.16 -39.96 -6.23
CA GLU A 5 10.90 -40.21 -6.95
C GLU A 5 9.70 -39.72 -6.13
N LEU A 6 9.67 -39.96 -4.82
CA LEU A 6 8.57 -39.51 -3.96
C LEU A 6 8.48 -37.97 -3.92
N VAL A 7 9.63 -37.28 -3.81
CA VAL A 7 9.68 -35.80 -3.85
C VAL A 7 9.17 -35.27 -5.19
N ASN A 8 9.58 -35.86 -6.31
CA ASN A 8 9.12 -35.45 -7.63
C ASN A 8 7.61 -35.68 -7.82
N VAL A 9 7.08 -36.81 -7.33
CA VAL A 9 5.64 -37.10 -7.39
C VAL A 9 4.84 -36.10 -6.56
N VAL A 10 5.30 -35.79 -5.34
CA VAL A 10 4.66 -34.79 -4.46
C VAL A 10 4.72 -33.39 -5.09
N MET A 11 5.86 -32.99 -5.65
CA MET A 11 6.04 -31.71 -6.36
C MET A 11 5.13 -31.61 -7.60
N HIS A 12 5.00 -32.67 -8.39
CA HIS A 12 4.13 -32.68 -9.56
C HIS A 12 2.65 -32.67 -9.19
N GLN A 13 2.24 -33.44 -8.17
CA GLN A 13 0.87 -33.41 -7.66
C GLN A 13 0.52 -32.03 -7.10
N ARG A 14 1.45 -31.42 -6.36
CA ARG A 14 1.31 -30.05 -5.86
C ARG A 14 1.12 -29.07 -7.01
N LYS A 15 2.02 -29.04 -7.99
CA LYS A 15 1.90 -28.15 -9.18
C LYS A 15 0.60 -28.37 -9.97
N ALA A 16 0.13 -29.62 -10.09
CA ALA A 16 -1.13 -29.92 -10.77
C ALA A 16 -2.38 -29.45 -9.98
N ILE A 17 -2.37 -29.59 -8.66
CA ILE A 17 -3.41 -29.03 -7.77
C ILE A 17 -3.38 -27.50 -7.88
N GLU A 18 -2.20 -26.90 -7.88
CA GLU A 18 -1.96 -25.45 -8.02
C GLU A 18 -2.47 -24.91 -9.36
N ASP A 19 -2.15 -25.55 -10.48
CA ASP A 19 -2.65 -25.16 -11.81
C ASP A 19 -4.17 -25.32 -11.94
N THR A 20 -4.72 -26.37 -11.32
CA THR A 20 -6.17 -26.63 -11.33
C THR A 20 -6.91 -25.61 -10.47
N MET A 21 -6.36 -25.25 -9.30
CA MET A 21 -6.86 -24.15 -8.46
C MET A 21 -6.72 -22.82 -9.18
N ARG A 22 -5.58 -22.54 -9.83
CA ARG A 22 -5.36 -21.32 -10.62
C ARG A 22 -6.37 -21.19 -11.76
N LYS A 23 -6.68 -22.28 -12.48
CA LYS A 23 -7.71 -22.30 -13.53
C LYS A 23 -9.11 -22.11 -12.96
N LYS A 24 -9.50 -22.84 -11.92
CA LYS A 24 -10.82 -22.67 -11.26
C LYS A 24 -11.00 -21.28 -10.67
N LYS A 25 -9.92 -20.68 -10.14
CA LYS A 25 -9.97 -19.36 -9.50
C LYS A 25 -9.81 -18.21 -10.48
N LYS A 26 -9.04 -18.34 -11.57
CA LYS A 26 -9.15 -17.45 -12.74
C LYS A 26 -10.54 -17.51 -13.34
N GLN A 27 -11.17 -18.69 -13.36
CA GLN A 27 -12.58 -18.81 -13.70
C GLN A 27 -13.48 -18.14 -12.66
N GLN A 28 -13.17 -18.13 -11.36
CA GLN A 28 -13.93 -17.36 -10.35
C GLN A 28 -13.68 -15.85 -10.43
N LEU A 29 -12.49 -15.39 -10.82
CA LEU A 29 -12.17 -13.98 -11.04
C LEU A 29 -12.79 -13.48 -12.35
N HIS A 30 -12.78 -14.30 -13.41
CA HIS A 30 -13.54 -14.03 -14.64
C HIS A 30 -15.06 -14.20 -14.43
N LYS A 31 -15.47 -15.11 -13.52
CA LYS A 31 -16.82 -15.24 -12.97
C LYS A 31 -17.00 -14.36 -11.73
N PHE A 32 -16.24 -13.27 -11.58
CA PHE A 32 -16.75 -12.09 -10.92
C PHE A 32 -17.81 -11.48 -11.87
N GLU A 33 -18.79 -12.32 -12.24
CA GLU A 33 -20.09 -11.93 -12.76
C GLU A 33 -20.61 -11.02 -11.66
N MET A 34 -20.47 -9.72 -11.91
CA MET A 34 -20.77 -8.65 -10.97
C MET A 34 -22.13 -8.97 -10.35
N LEU A 35 -22.13 -9.28 -9.05
CA LEU A 35 -23.32 -9.75 -8.37
C LEU A 35 -24.36 -8.61 -8.40
N PRO A 36 -25.62 -8.91 -8.76
CA PRO A 36 -26.68 -7.92 -8.69
C PRO A 36 -26.84 -7.41 -7.26
N SER A 37 -27.03 -6.11 -7.11
CA SER A 37 -27.36 -5.49 -5.83
C SER A 37 -28.84 -5.66 -5.58
N PRO A 38 -29.28 -6.40 -4.54
CA PRO A 38 -30.71 -6.53 -4.27
C PRO A 38 -31.36 -5.19 -3.96
N TYR A 39 -30.67 -4.32 -3.22
CA TYR A 39 -31.11 -2.96 -2.92
C TYR A 39 -31.36 -2.14 -4.19
N ASP A 40 -30.36 -2.04 -5.08
CA ASP A 40 -30.52 -1.27 -6.32
C ASP A 40 -31.51 -1.93 -7.29
N THR A 41 -31.51 -3.26 -7.37
CA THR A 41 -32.46 -3.99 -8.22
C THR A 41 -33.89 -3.73 -7.79
N ALA A 42 -34.16 -3.65 -6.48
CA ALA A 42 -35.46 -3.30 -5.96
C ALA A 42 -35.86 -1.85 -6.31
N TRP A 43 -34.96 -0.88 -6.16
CA TRP A 43 -35.22 0.50 -6.57
C TRP A 43 -35.51 0.62 -8.06
N VAL A 44 -34.72 -0.05 -8.91
CA VAL A 44 -34.94 -0.08 -10.36
C VAL A 44 -36.25 -0.80 -10.72
N ALA A 45 -36.63 -1.85 -9.99
CA ALA A 45 -37.88 -2.57 -10.19
C ALA A 45 -39.13 -1.70 -9.93
N MET A 46 -39.02 -0.69 -9.05
CA MET A 46 -40.11 0.25 -8.74
C MET A 46 -40.32 1.34 -9.80
N VAL A 47 -39.39 1.51 -10.75
CA VAL A 47 -39.50 2.55 -11.79
C VAL A 47 -40.73 2.27 -12.67
N PRO A 48 -41.71 3.19 -12.74
CA PRO A 48 -42.92 2.99 -13.53
C PRO A 48 -42.66 3.15 -15.03
N LEU A 49 -43.36 2.37 -15.86
CA LEU A 49 -43.31 2.52 -17.31
C LEU A 49 -43.85 3.90 -17.71
N PRO A 50 -43.08 4.73 -18.44
CA PRO A 50 -43.48 6.09 -18.80
C PRO A 50 -44.83 6.11 -19.54
N GLY A 51 -45.76 6.96 -19.08
CA GLY A 51 -47.09 7.11 -19.69
C GLY A 51 -48.07 5.98 -19.41
N SER A 52 -47.70 4.96 -18.62
CA SER A 52 -48.61 3.90 -18.21
C SER A 52 -49.52 4.34 -17.06
N SER A 53 -50.82 4.10 -17.18
CA SER A 53 -51.78 4.29 -16.09
C SER A 53 -51.79 3.13 -15.08
N SER A 54 -51.22 1.97 -15.44
CA SER A 54 -51.39 0.71 -14.70
C SER A 54 -50.26 0.35 -13.73
N GLN A 55 -49.43 1.30 -13.28
CA GLN A 55 -48.26 1.05 -12.41
C GLN A 55 -47.38 -0.12 -12.90
N LEU A 56 -47.34 -0.37 -14.21
CA LEU A 56 -46.50 -1.42 -14.78
C LEU A 56 -45.02 -1.06 -14.59
N PRO A 57 -44.17 -2.03 -14.22
CA PRO A 57 -42.74 -1.79 -14.06
C PRO A 57 -42.10 -1.50 -15.42
N CYS A 58 -41.26 -0.48 -15.47
CA CYS A 58 -40.46 -0.14 -16.65
C CYS A 58 -39.40 -1.21 -16.96
N PHE A 59 -38.92 -1.88 -15.91
CA PHE A 59 -37.84 -2.88 -15.97
C PHE A 59 -38.32 -4.22 -15.38
N PRO A 60 -39.21 -4.96 -16.07
CA PRO A 60 -39.80 -6.19 -15.55
C PRO A 60 -38.76 -7.27 -15.21
N GLN A 61 -37.60 -7.26 -15.87
CA GLN A 61 -36.49 -8.17 -15.56
C GLN A 61 -35.91 -7.98 -14.16
N CYS A 62 -35.95 -6.76 -13.61
CA CYS A 62 -35.54 -6.51 -12.23
C CYS A 62 -36.56 -7.09 -11.24
N VAL A 63 -37.86 -6.95 -11.54
CA VAL A 63 -38.96 -7.55 -10.77
C VAL A 63 -38.85 -9.09 -10.75
N GLU A 64 -38.58 -9.68 -11.91
CA GLU A 64 -38.38 -11.14 -12.02
C GLU A 64 -37.17 -11.60 -11.21
N TRP A 65 -36.05 -10.85 -11.28
CA TRP A 65 -34.85 -11.21 -10.52
C TRP A 65 -35.10 -11.18 -9.01
N ILE A 66 -35.73 -10.13 -8.47
CA ILE A 66 -36.06 -10.10 -7.03
C ILE A 66 -37.04 -11.22 -6.65
N LEU A 67 -38.00 -11.59 -7.50
CA LEU A 67 -38.89 -12.72 -7.23
C LEU A 67 -38.15 -14.06 -7.16
N GLN A 68 -37.13 -14.26 -8.01
CA GLN A 68 -36.36 -15.50 -8.09
C GLN A 68 -35.26 -15.63 -7.02
N ASN A 69 -34.79 -14.53 -6.46
CA ASN A 69 -33.62 -14.50 -5.55
C ASN A 69 -33.97 -14.24 -4.07
N GLN A 70 -35.25 -14.34 -3.69
CA GLN A 70 -35.63 -14.34 -2.28
C GLN A 70 -35.13 -15.63 -1.60
N GLN A 71 -34.36 -15.48 -0.54
CA GLN A 71 -33.85 -16.59 0.26
C GLN A 71 -34.95 -17.23 1.10
N SER A 72 -34.72 -18.47 1.57
CA SER A 72 -35.72 -19.22 2.36
C SER A 72 -36.07 -18.57 3.71
N ASN A 73 -35.18 -17.74 4.26
CA ASN A 73 -35.44 -16.95 5.47
C ASN A 73 -36.27 -15.68 5.19
N GLY A 74 -36.57 -15.38 3.92
CA GLY A 74 -37.33 -14.22 3.48
C GLY A 74 -36.50 -12.99 3.13
N SER A 75 -35.17 -13.02 3.30
CA SER A 75 -34.28 -11.92 2.93
C SER A 75 -33.82 -12.01 1.48
N TRP A 76 -33.13 -10.95 1.04
CA TRP A 76 -32.34 -10.94 -0.18
C TRP A 76 -30.83 -10.86 0.12
N ASP A 77 -30.42 -11.31 1.29
CA ASP A 77 -29.00 -11.35 1.64
C ASP A 77 -28.29 -12.43 0.80
N LEU A 78 -27.41 -11.98 -0.10
CA LEU A 78 -26.63 -12.86 -0.95
C LEU A 78 -25.37 -13.38 -0.24
N ASN A 79 -24.97 -12.77 0.88
CA ASN A 79 -23.66 -13.01 1.48
C ASN A 79 -23.60 -14.30 2.33
N GLN A 80 -24.73 -14.95 2.62
CA GLN A 80 -24.83 -16.18 3.43
C GLN A 80 -23.93 -16.17 4.69
N LEU A 81 -23.75 -15.00 5.31
CA LEU A 81 -22.96 -14.85 6.53
C LEU A 81 -23.72 -15.44 7.72
N ASP A 82 -22.98 -15.86 8.74
CA ASP A 82 -23.56 -16.35 10.00
C ASP A 82 -24.33 -15.25 10.76
N SER A 83 -23.99 -13.96 10.53
CA SER A 83 -24.64 -12.80 11.13
C SER A 83 -25.29 -11.89 10.10
N ILE A 84 -26.50 -11.40 10.43
CA ILE A 84 -27.27 -10.50 9.56
C ILE A 84 -26.74 -9.07 9.74
N THR A 85 -26.49 -8.39 8.63
CA THR A 85 -25.97 -7.02 8.62
C THR A 85 -27.09 -5.98 8.45
N LYS A 86 -26.80 -4.71 8.76
CA LYS A 86 -27.70 -3.59 8.43
C LYS A 86 -27.94 -3.47 6.93
N ASP A 87 -26.96 -3.81 6.10
CA ASP A 87 -27.09 -3.84 4.64
C ASP A 87 -28.10 -4.90 4.17
N ALA A 88 -28.07 -6.11 4.76
CA ALA A 88 -29.04 -7.16 4.49
C ALA A 88 -30.47 -6.74 4.87
N LEU A 89 -30.61 -6.04 6.00
CA LEU A 89 -31.89 -5.49 6.46
C LEU A 89 -32.41 -4.39 5.51
N LEU A 90 -31.54 -3.47 5.10
CA LEU A 90 -31.84 -2.37 4.17
C LEU A 90 -32.23 -2.90 2.78
N SER A 91 -31.43 -3.81 2.22
CA SER A 91 -31.68 -4.49 0.94
C SER A 91 -33.01 -5.23 0.94
N THR A 92 -33.32 -5.93 2.04
CA THR A 92 -34.60 -6.65 2.18
C THR A 92 -35.77 -5.67 2.26
N LEU A 93 -35.63 -4.54 2.97
CA LEU A 93 -36.70 -3.55 3.07
C LEU A 93 -36.98 -2.88 1.71
N ALA A 94 -35.96 -2.60 0.91
CA ALA A 94 -36.14 -2.14 -0.46
C ALA A 94 -36.91 -3.17 -1.31
N CYS A 95 -36.58 -4.46 -1.20
CA CYS A 95 -37.31 -5.53 -1.88
C CYS A 95 -38.77 -5.66 -1.37
N VAL A 96 -39.03 -5.41 -0.08
CA VAL A 96 -40.38 -5.34 0.49
C VAL A 96 -41.17 -4.19 -0.13
N LEU A 97 -40.57 -3.02 -0.34
CA LEU A 97 -41.24 -1.91 -1.04
C LEU A 97 -41.63 -2.30 -2.47
N ALA A 98 -40.74 -3.01 -3.18
CA ALA A 98 -40.97 -3.42 -4.55
C ALA A 98 -42.01 -4.55 -4.71
N LEU A 99 -42.00 -5.58 -3.83
CA LEU A 99 -42.82 -6.80 -3.99
C LEU A 99 -43.86 -7.04 -2.89
N ARG A 100 -43.81 -6.29 -1.79
CA ARG A 100 -44.63 -6.50 -0.58
C ARG A 100 -44.39 -7.87 0.08
N ARG A 101 -43.20 -8.46 -0.11
CA ARG A 101 -42.76 -9.75 0.44
C ARG A 101 -41.48 -9.57 1.24
N GLY A 102 -41.34 -10.26 2.39
CA GLY A 102 -40.16 -10.18 3.27
C GLY A 102 -40.40 -9.53 4.64
N LEU A 103 -41.63 -9.10 4.94
CA LEU A 103 -42.01 -8.42 6.20
C LEU A 103 -41.64 -9.20 7.48
N LEU A 104 -41.76 -10.53 7.45
CA LEU A 104 -41.38 -11.39 8.58
C LEU A 104 -39.88 -11.31 8.89
N PHE A 105 -39.03 -11.18 7.87
CA PHE A 105 -37.58 -11.04 8.06
C PHE A 105 -37.27 -9.70 8.72
N ILE A 106 -37.92 -8.62 8.25
CA ILE A 106 -37.76 -7.28 8.83
C ILE A 106 -38.14 -7.28 10.31
N GLY A 107 -39.32 -7.80 10.67
CA GLY A 107 -39.74 -7.80 12.09
C GLY A 107 -38.90 -8.70 12.99
N ARG A 108 -38.46 -9.87 12.50
CA ARG A 108 -37.58 -10.77 13.28
C ARG A 108 -36.21 -10.17 13.58
N ASN A 109 -35.70 -9.33 12.68
CA ASN A 109 -34.34 -8.80 12.74
C ASN A 109 -34.31 -7.28 12.98
N PHE A 110 -35.45 -6.68 13.38
CA PHE A 110 -35.57 -5.23 13.48
C PHE A 110 -34.57 -4.61 14.47
N SER A 111 -34.23 -5.33 15.54
CA SER A 111 -33.25 -4.88 16.53
C SER A 111 -31.88 -4.52 15.94
N ILE A 112 -31.52 -5.10 14.79
CA ILE A 112 -30.27 -4.81 14.06
C ILE A 112 -30.21 -3.35 13.59
N ALA A 113 -31.36 -2.76 13.22
CA ALA A 113 -31.42 -1.35 12.82
C ALA A 113 -30.99 -0.42 13.96
N MET A 114 -31.20 -0.84 15.21
CA MET A 114 -30.89 -0.07 16.42
C MET A 114 -29.53 -0.41 17.02
N ASP A 115 -28.81 -1.40 16.49
CA ASP A 115 -27.51 -1.80 17.03
C ASP A 115 -26.41 -0.85 16.56
N GLU A 116 -25.98 0.05 17.43
CA GLU A 116 -24.90 1.01 17.16
C GLU A 116 -23.52 0.35 16.96
N GLN A 117 -23.34 -0.91 17.37
CA GLN A 117 -22.08 -1.64 17.18
C GLN A 117 -21.95 -2.19 15.75
N LEU A 118 -23.05 -2.32 15.02
CA LEU A 118 -23.04 -2.80 13.64
C LEU A 118 -22.80 -1.66 12.67
N ALA A 119 -21.81 -1.86 11.79
CA ALA A 119 -21.55 -0.98 10.65
C ALA A 119 -22.81 -0.78 9.81
N ALA A 120 -23.09 0.47 9.46
CA ALA A 120 -24.26 0.87 8.70
C ALA A 120 -23.83 1.45 7.34
N PRO A 121 -24.55 1.13 6.25
CA PRO A 121 -24.35 1.82 4.97
C PRO A 121 -24.51 3.34 5.12
N ILE A 122 -23.84 4.10 4.27
CA ILE A 122 -23.97 5.56 4.24
C ILE A 122 -25.45 5.94 4.11
N GLY A 123 -25.92 6.83 4.99
CA GLY A 123 -27.30 7.29 4.98
C GLY A 123 -28.33 6.31 5.55
N PHE A 124 -27.93 5.17 6.14
CA PHE A 124 -28.86 4.18 6.71
C PHE A 124 -29.89 4.81 7.67
N ASN A 125 -29.45 5.71 8.55
CA ASN A 125 -30.32 6.42 9.50
C ASN A 125 -31.33 7.36 8.82
N ILE A 126 -31.20 7.61 7.51
CA ILE A 126 -32.16 8.37 6.71
C ILE A 126 -32.99 7.43 5.82
N THR A 127 -32.32 6.52 5.11
CA THR A 127 -32.95 5.66 4.10
C THR A 127 -33.80 4.56 4.70
N PHE A 128 -33.32 3.89 5.76
CA PHE A 128 -34.07 2.80 6.39
C PHE A 128 -35.39 3.29 7.03
N PRO A 129 -35.41 4.34 7.88
CA PRO A 129 -36.65 4.87 8.44
C PRO A 129 -37.62 5.38 7.36
N GLY A 130 -37.13 6.07 6.34
CA GLY A 130 -37.99 6.60 5.27
C GLY A 130 -38.65 5.51 4.43
N MET A 131 -37.92 4.43 4.14
CA MET A 131 -38.49 3.23 3.52
C MET A 131 -39.51 2.54 4.43
N LEU A 132 -39.24 2.46 5.73
CA LEU A 132 -40.16 1.88 6.71
C LEU A 132 -41.48 2.67 6.78
N SER A 133 -41.41 4.00 6.82
CA SER A 133 -42.59 4.88 6.74
C SER A 133 -43.39 4.60 5.48
N SER A 134 -42.73 4.47 4.34
CA SER A 134 -43.38 4.17 3.07
C SER A 134 -44.11 2.81 3.10
N VAL A 135 -43.53 1.77 3.72
CA VAL A 135 -44.19 0.47 3.91
C VAL A 135 -45.45 0.59 4.77
N ILE A 136 -45.37 1.37 5.86
CA ILE A 136 -46.49 1.60 6.79
C ILE A 136 -47.61 2.39 6.10
N GLU A 137 -47.28 3.43 5.33
CA GLU A 137 -48.24 4.23 4.56
C GLU A 137 -48.97 3.41 3.49
N MET A 138 -48.33 2.37 2.95
CA MET A 138 -48.98 1.40 2.05
C MET A 138 -49.97 0.46 2.75
N GLY A 139 -50.10 0.53 4.08
CA GLY A 139 -50.99 -0.32 4.88
C GLY A 139 -50.47 -1.75 5.09
N LEU A 140 -49.16 -1.96 4.94
CA LEU A 140 -48.54 -3.27 5.18
C LEU A 140 -48.26 -3.46 6.68
N GLU A 141 -48.77 -4.55 7.25
CA GLU A 141 -48.51 -4.90 8.66
C GLU A 141 -47.09 -5.46 8.81
N VAL A 142 -46.17 -4.62 9.30
CA VAL A 142 -44.83 -5.07 9.69
C VAL A 142 -44.88 -5.55 11.15
N PRO A 143 -44.40 -6.76 11.49
CA PRO A 143 -44.46 -7.28 12.86
C PRO A 143 -43.37 -6.64 13.75
N ILE A 144 -43.49 -5.34 13.98
CA ILE A 144 -42.60 -4.51 14.81
C ILE A 144 -43.47 -3.78 15.84
N GLY A 145 -42.98 -3.60 17.06
CA GLY A 145 -43.67 -2.80 18.07
C GLY A 145 -43.70 -1.31 17.69
N GLN A 146 -44.81 -0.63 17.97
CA GLN A 146 -44.95 0.81 17.72
C GLN A 146 -43.80 1.64 18.32
N THR A 147 -43.33 1.27 19.52
CA THR A 147 -42.20 1.94 20.19
C THR A 147 -40.89 1.82 19.40
N ASP A 148 -40.65 0.69 18.74
CA ASP A 148 -39.44 0.48 17.96
C ASP A 148 -39.48 1.26 16.64
N VAL A 149 -40.66 1.37 16.02
CA VAL A 149 -40.89 2.25 14.87
C VAL A 149 -40.63 3.71 15.25
N GLU A 150 -41.21 4.19 16.35
CA GLU A 150 -41.01 5.56 16.85
C GLU A 150 -39.54 5.88 17.12
N ARG A 151 -38.77 4.91 17.64
CA ARG A 151 -37.32 5.07 17.85
C ARG A 151 -36.56 5.27 16.55
N VAL A 152 -36.83 4.45 15.54
CA VAL A 152 -36.16 4.55 14.23
C VAL A 152 -36.52 5.86 13.53
N LEU A 153 -37.78 6.32 13.63
CA LEU A 153 -38.18 7.63 13.11
C LEU A 153 -37.52 8.78 13.86
N HIS A 154 -37.34 8.66 15.17
CA HIS A 154 -36.62 9.66 15.95
C HIS A 154 -35.13 9.75 15.57
N LEU A 155 -34.49 8.62 15.26
CA LEU A 155 -33.12 8.60 14.70
C LEU A 155 -33.04 9.37 13.37
N GLN A 156 -34.02 9.16 12.49
CA GLN A 156 -34.12 9.91 11.23
C GLN A 156 -34.23 11.42 11.46
N GLU A 157 -35.14 11.84 12.35
CA GLU A 157 -35.35 13.23 12.67
C GLU A 157 -34.08 13.87 13.26
N THR A 158 -33.37 13.14 14.12
CA THR A 158 -32.09 13.56 14.69
C THR A 158 -31.05 13.77 13.60
N GLU A 159 -30.92 12.84 12.65
CA GLU A 159 -29.96 12.95 11.54
C GLU A 159 -30.33 14.11 10.59
N LEU A 160 -31.62 14.31 10.30
CA LEU A 160 -32.10 15.41 9.45
C LEU A 160 -31.85 16.80 10.06
N LYS A 161 -31.96 16.89 11.39
CA LYS A 161 -31.69 18.09 12.19
C LYS A 161 -30.21 18.29 12.51
N ARG A 162 -29.32 17.39 12.08
CA ARG A 162 -27.87 17.53 12.26
C ARG A 162 -27.38 18.73 11.45
N GLU A 163 -27.35 19.89 12.07
CA GLU A 163 -26.79 21.11 11.50
C GLU A 163 -25.33 21.26 11.95
N TYR A 164 -24.44 21.38 10.97
CA TYR A 164 -23.14 22.02 11.19
C TYR A 164 -23.29 23.45 10.72
N GLU A 165 -23.19 24.42 11.64
CA GLU A 165 -23.41 25.86 11.36
C GLU A 165 -22.56 26.39 10.18
N GLU A 166 -21.48 25.69 9.81
CA GLU A 166 -20.53 26.14 8.78
C GLU A 166 -20.49 25.29 7.48
N ASN A 167 -21.28 24.21 7.33
CA ASN A 167 -21.17 23.30 6.16
C ASN A 167 -22.48 23.01 5.42
N TYR A 168 -23.17 24.06 4.99
CA TYR A 168 -24.43 23.97 4.22
C TYR A 168 -24.27 23.19 2.90
N ARG A 169 -23.17 23.41 2.15
CA ARG A 169 -22.97 22.77 0.84
C ARG A 169 -22.72 21.27 0.94
N GLY A 170 -21.93 20.83 1.92
CA GLY A 170 -21.74 19.41 2.20
C GLY A 170 -23.04 18.74 2.61
N ARG A 171 -23.84 19.41 3.46
CA ARG A 171 -25.18 18.93 3.85
C ARG A 171 -26.09 18.73 2.64
N ASN A 172 -26.19 19.72 1.74
CA ASN A 172 -27.05 19.60 0.54
C ASN A 172 -26.60 18.45 -0.36
N THR A 173 -25.28 18.27 -0.52
CA THR A 173 -24.72 17.13 -1.28
C THR A 173 -25.09 15.80 -0.62
N TYR A 174 -24.99 15.70 0.70
CA TYR A 174 -25.37 14.50 1.46
C TYR A 174 -26.88 14.21 1.37
N MET A 175 -27.74 15.21 1.54
CA MET A 175 -29.20 15.04 1.40
C MET A 175 -29.57 14.56 -0.01
N ALA A 176 -28.92 15.10 -1.05
CA ALA A 176 -29.11 14.61 -2.41
C ALA A 176 -28.60 13.17 -2.61
N TYR A 177 -27.51 12.80 -1.93
CA TYR A 177 -26.92 11.46 -1.97
C TYR A 177 -27.79 10.38 -1.29
N VAL A 178 -28.68 10.74 -0.37
CA VAL A 178 -29.59 9.81 0.33
C VAL A 178 -31.06 10.02 -0.04
N SER A 179 -31.30 10.72 -1.16
CA SER A 179 -32.62 11.21 -1.55
C SER A 179 -33.67 10.12 -1.78
N GLU A 180 -33.26 8.89 -2.13
CA GLU A 180 -34.18 7.77 -2.26
C GLU A 180 -34.86 7.43 -0.91
N GLY A 181 -34.17 7.71 0.20
CA GLY A 181 -34.69 7.56 1.55
C GLY A 181 -35.71 8.61 1.96
N LEU A 182 -35.75 9.75 1.27
CA LEU A 182 -36.57 10.90 1.64
C LEU A 182 -37.90 10.97 0.88
N GLY A 183 -38.00 10.29 -0.26
CA GLY A 183 -39.23 10.15 -1.04
C GLY A 183 -39.90 11.50 -1.33
N ASN A 184 -41.15 11.68 -0.87
CA ASN A 184 -41.93 12.89 -1.11
C ASN A 184 -41.44 14.12 -0.33
N ALA A 185 -40.61 13.96 0.71
CA ALA A 185 -40.06 15.07 1.47
C ALA A 185 -38.90 15.77 0.74
N GLN A 186 -38.37 15.17 -0.33
CA GLN A 186 -37.22 15.66 -1.07
C GLN A 186 -37.61 16.66 -2.17
N ASP A 187 -36.84 17.74 -2.31
CA ASP A 187 -36.86 18.56 -3.52
C ASP A 187 -36.03 17.88 -4.62
N TRP A 188 -36.72 17.17 -5.52
CA TRP A 188 -36.09 16.48 -6.63
C TRP A 188 -35.44 17.43 -7.65
N ASN A 189 -35.86 18.69 -7.74
CA ASN A 189 -35.18 19.66 -8.61
C ASN A 189 -33.78 19.98 -8.10
N GLU A 190 -33.59 20.05 -6.78
CA GLU A 190 -32.29 20.24 -6.18
C GLU A 190 -31.38 19.03 -6.39
N VAL A 191 -31.92 17.80 -6.26
CA VAL A 191 -31.18 16.55 -6.52
C VAL A 191 -30.66 16.50 -7.96
N MET A 192 -31.45 16.99 -8.93
CA MET A 192 -31.04 17.00 -10.34
C MET A 192 -29.79 17.84 -10.63
N ASN A 193 -29.38 18.75 -9.74
CA ASN A 193 -28.10 19.48 -9.86
C ASN A 193 -26.88 18.54 -9.79
N PHE A 194 -27.05 17.32 -9.27
CA PHE A 194 -25.99 16.33 -9.12
C PHE A 194 -26.00 15.26 -10.23
N GLN A 195 -26.81 15.45 -11.28
CA GLN A 195 -26.84 14.54 -12.43
C GLN A 195 -25.54 14.61 -13.24
N ARG A 196 -24.88 13.45 -13.38
CA ARG A 196 -23.67 13.26 -14.17
C ARG A 196 -23.96 13.26 -15.67
N LYS A 197 -22.92 13.45 -16.50
CA LYS A 197 -23.02 13.40 -17.98
C LYS A 197 -23.62 12.11 -18.52
N ASN A 198 -23.36 10.99 -17.85
CA ASN A 198 -23.92 9.68 -18.24
C ASN A 198 -25.43 9.55 -17.94
N GLY A 199 -26.03 10.50 -17.22
CA GLY A 199 -27.45 10.56 -16.85
C GLY A 199 -27.76 10.05 -15.44
N SER A 200 -26.79 9.43 -14.76
CA SER A 200 -26.95 8.97 -13.39
C SER A 200 -26.87 10.11 -12.38
N LEU A 201 -27.42 9.88 -11.19
CA LEU A 201 -27.23 10.73 -10.02
C LEU A 201 -26.16 10.06 -9.15
N PHE A 202 -25.03 10.75 -8.95
CA PHE A 202 -23.87 10.22 -8.20
C PHE A 202 -23.34 8.85 -8.67
N ASN A 203 -23.64 8.39 -9.89
CA ASN A 203 -23.45 7.00 -10.33
C ASN A 203 -24.22 5.94 -9.51
N SER A 204 -25.12 6.36 -8.62
CA SER A 204 -25.97 5.49 -7.81
C SER A 204 -27.20 5.03 -8.61
N LEU A 205 -27.44 3.72 -8.61
CA LEU A 205 -28.60 3.13 -9.26
C LEU A 205 -29.89 3.40 -8.48
N SER A 206 -29.87 3.28 -7.14
CA SER A 206 -31.00 3.58 -6.27
C SER A 206 -31.50 5.02 -6.46
N ILE A 207 -30.61 6.01 -6.39
CA ILE A 207 -30.97 7.43 -6.53
C ILE A 207 -31.49 7.71 -7.94
N THR A 208 -30.81 7.19 -8.97
CA THR A 208 -31.23 7.39 -10.36
C THR A 208 -32.60 6.76 -10.63
N ALA A 209 -32.89 5.61 -10.03
CA ALA A 209 -34.20 4.99 -10.09
C ALA A 209 -35.26 5.76 -9.30
N ALA A 210 -34.93 6.22 -8.10
CA ALA A 210 -35.84 7.01 -7.26
C ALA A 210 -36.28 8.30 -7.96
N VAL A 211 -35.35 9.01 -8.64
CA VAL A 211 -35.70 10.15 -9.50
C VAL A 211 -36.78 9.76 -10.50
N LEU A 212 -36.62 8.64 -11.22
CA LEU A 212 -37.59 8.19 -12.23
C LEU A 212 -38.94 7.74 -11.67
N VAL A 213 -39.00 7.36 -10.39
CA VAL A 213 -40.25 7.07 -9.69
C VAL A 213 -41.05 8.35 -9.46
N HIS A 214 -40.38 9.45 -9.12
CA HIS A 214 -41.03 10.72 -8.80
C HIS A 214 -41.20 11.66 -10.00
N ASN A 215 -40.23 11.68 -10.92
CA ASN A 215 -40.22 12.55 -12.10
C ASN A 215 -39.50 11.86 -13.28
N TYR A 216 -40.11 11.91 -14.47
CA TYR A 216 -39.47 11.35 -15.65
C TYR A 216 -38.29 12.22 -16.11
N ASP A 217 -37.10 11.63 -16.18
CA ASP A 217 -35.92 12.23 -16.81
C ASP A 217 -35.34 11.31 -17.89
N ALA A 218 -35.19 11.85 -19.10
CA ALA A 218 -34.77 11.06 -20.25
C ALA A 218 -33.31 10.55 -20.14
N LYS A 219 -32.42 11.28 -19.47
CA LYS A 219 -31.01 10.88 -19.33
C LYS A 219 -30.85 9.77 -18.30
N ALA A 220 -31.51 9.89 -17.14
CA ALA A 220 -31.58 8.86 -16.10
C ALA A 220 -32.20 7.57 -16.65
N HIS A 221 -33.31 7.68 -17.38
CA HIS A 221 -33.95 6.53 -18.02
C HIS A 221 -33.03 5.86 -19.04
N ARG A 222 -32.30 6.64 -19.85
CA ARG A 222 -31.31 6.11 -20.80
C ARG A 222 -30.14 5.42 -20.10
N TYR A 223 -29.65 5.97 -18.99
CA TYR A 223 -28.58 5.37 -18.19
C TYR A 223 -28.98 3.98 -17.70
N LEU A 224 -30.14 3.85 -17.04
CA LEU A 224 -30.63 2.55 -16.55
C LEU A 224 -30.88 1.55 -17.69
N ASN A 225 -31.47 1.99 -18.81
CA ASN A 225 -31.67 1.11 -19.98
C ASN A 225 -30.36 0.55 -20.53
N LEU A 226 -29.33 1.40 -20.71
CA LEU A 226 -28.04 0.95 -21.24
C LEU A 226 -27.38 -0.08 -20.32
N LEU A 227 -27.51 0.13 -19.01
CA LEU A 227 -27.01 -0.77 -17.98
C LEU A 227 -27.74 -2.12 -18.02
N LEU A 228 -29.07 -2.10 -17.96
CA LEU A 228 -29.89 -3.30 -17.92
C LEU A 228 -29.86 -4.09 -19.23
N ASN A 229 -29.77 -3.44 -20.39
CA ASN A 229 -29.62 -4.14 -21.67
C ASN A 229 -28.31 -4.93 -21.75
N LYS A 230 -27.28 -4.50 -21.02
CA LYS A 230 -25.98 -5.16 -21.02
C LYS A 230 -25.90 -6.33 -20.03
N PHE A 231 -26.56 -6.22 -18.86
CA PHE A 231 -26.39 -7.19 -17.76
C PHE A 231 -27.66 -7.94 -17.36
N GLY A 232 -28.83 -7.54 -17.85
CA GLY A 232 -30.12 -8.13 -17.52
C GLY A 232 -30.69 -7.71 -16.15
N THR A 233 -29.87 -7.23 -15.22
CA THR A 233 -30.29 -6.77 -13.88
C THR A 233 -29.46 -5.58 -13.41
N ALA A 234 -29.82 -4.98 -12.26
CA ALA A 234 -29.09 -3.85 -11.69
C ALA A 234 -27.75 -4.34 -11.13
N VAL A 235 -26.80 -4.46 -12.05
CA VAL A 235 -25.43 -4.87 -11.79
C VAL A 235 -24.56 -3.63 -11.79
N TYR A 236 -23.66 -3.52 -10.81
CA TYR A 236 -22.65 -2.46 -10.80
C TYR A 236 -21.67 -2.67 -11.94
N THR A 237 -21.82 -1.95 -13.04
CA THR A 237 -21.21 -2.32 -14.34
C THR A 237 -19.74 -1.98 -14.51
N LYS A 238 -19.34 -0.90 -13.85
CA LYS A 238 -18.04 -0.24 -13.87
C LYS A 238 -18.06 0.62 -12.62
N ASN A 239 -17.44 0.14 -11.55
CA ASN A 239 -17.08 1.05 -10.49
C ASN A 239 -15.57 1.01 -10.45
N ILE A 240 -14.94 2.01 -11.06
CA ILE A 240 -13.48 2.19 -11.02
C ILE A 240 -12.99 2.08 -9.58
N HIS A 241 -13.73 2.63 -8.61
CA HIS A 241 -13.46 2.45 -7.20
C HIS A 241 -13.27 0.97 -6.82
N ARG A 242 -14.21 0.10 -7.18
CA ARG A 242 -14.14 -1.33 -6.82
C ARG A 242 -12.98 -2.06 -7.47
N GLN A 243 -12.70 -1.74 -8.73
CA GLN A 243 -11.57 -2.33 -9.44
C GLN A 243 -10.25 -1.90 -8.80
N LEU A 244 -10.14 -0.63 -8.42
CA LEU A 244 -9.01 -0.11 -7.67
C LEU A 244 -8.93 -0.72 -6.28
N SER A 245 -10.02 -0.85 -5.54
CA SER A 245 -10.06 -1.50 -4.21
C SER A 245 -9.64 -2.96 -4.27
N MET A 246 -10.04 -3.68 -5.31
CA MET A 246 -9.56 -5.04 -5.53
C MET A 246 -8.06 -5.05 -5.83
N LEU A 247 -7.58 -4.18 -6.72
CA LEU A 247 -6.16 -4.07 -7.05
C LEU A 247 -5.33 -3.74 -5.79
N ASP A 248 -5.75 -2.74 -5.03
CA ASP A 248 -5.10 -2.31 -3.79
C ASP A 248 -5.07 -3.44 -2.76
N ALA A 249 -6.14 -4.22 -2.62
CA ALA A 249 -6.15 -5.41 -1.76
C ALA A 249 -5.13 -6.46 -2.23
N LEU A 250 -5.03 -6.72 -3.54
CA LEU A 250 -4.07 -7.68 -4.11
C LEU A 250 -2.61 -7.25 -3.89
N GLU A 251 -2.31 -5.96 -4.06
CA GLU A 251 -1.00 -5.37 -3.77
C GLU A 251 -0.69 -5.44 -2.27
N ASN A 252 -1.63 -5.03 -1.42
CA ASN A 252 -1.48 -5.02 0.03
C ASN A 252 -1.30 -6.43 0.63
N MET A 253 -1.80 -7.47 -0.03
CA MET A 253 -1.60 -8.88 0.35
C MET A 253 -0.33 -9.52 -0.27
N GLY A 254 0.37 -8.84 -1.17
CA GLY A 254 1.58 -9.37 -1.80
C GLY A 254 1.34 -10.48 -2.83
N ILE A 255 0.15 -10.51 -3.45
CA ILE A 255 -0.25 -11.55 -4.43
C ILE A 255 -0.56 -10.98 -5.82
N SER A 256 -0.39 -9.68 -6.02
CA SER A 256 -0.65 -8.95 -7.27
C SER A 256 0.01 -9.57 -8.51
N ARG A 257 1.25 -10.08 -8.39
CA ARG A 257 2.01 -10.74 -9.48
C ARG A 257 1.28 -11.88 -10.18
N HIS A 258 0.30 -12.51 -9.51
CA HIS A 258 -0.48 -13.60 -10.11
C HIS A 258 -1.58 -13.10 -11.07
N PHE A 259 -1.81 -11.78 -11.08
CA PHE A 259 -2.89 -11.06 -11.74
C PHE A 259 -2.38 -9.89 -12.61
N ASP A 260 -1.11 -9.92 -13.06
CA ASP A 260 -0.50 -8.83 -13.83
C ASP A 260 -1.32 -8.38 -15.05
N GLY A 261 -1.95 -9.33 -15.76
CA GLY A 261 -2.77 -9.03 -16.93
C GLY A 261 -4.06 -8.29 -16.58
N GLU A 262 -4.74 -8.75 -15.52
CA GLU A 262 -5.95 -8.15 -14.98
C GLU A 262 -5.67 -6.77 -14.38
N ILE A 263 -4.59 -6.64 -13.60
CA ILE A 263 -4.12 -5.38 -13.00
C ILE A 263 -3.79 -4.37 -14.10
N LYS A 264 -3.03 -4.78 -15.13
CA LYS A 264 -2.72 -3.89 -16.25
C LYS A 264 -3.97 -3.38 -16.96
N SER A 265 -4.95 -4.25 -17.20
CA SER A 265 -6.22 -3.87 -17.83
C SER A 265 -7.00 -2.84 -16.99
N ILE A 266 -7.00 -2.99 -15.66
CA ILE A 266 -7.65 -2.04 -14.74
C ILE A 266 -6.92 -0.70 -14.80
N LEU A 267 -5.59 -0.71 -14.70
CA LEU A 267 -4.78 0.51 -14.74
C LEU A 267 -4.91 1.27 -16.06
N ASP A 268 -4.86 0.58 -17.21
CA ASP A 268 -5.02 1.19 -18.54
C ASP A 268 -6.40 1.84 -18.71
N MET A 269 -7.45 1.18 -18.18
CA MET A 269 -8.81 1.70 -18.19
C MET A 269 -8.94 2.93 -17.28
N THR A 270 -8.47 2.84 -16.04
CA THR A 270 -8.50 3.96 -15.08
C THR A 270 -7.70 5.14 -15.60
N TYR A 271 -6.54 4.92 -16.21
CA TYR A 271 -5.73 5.98 -16.80
C TYR A 271 -6.43 6.67 -17.98
N SER A 272 -7.10 5.90 -18.83
CA SER A 272 -7.91 6.47 -19.92
C SER A 272 -9.03 7.37 -19.38
N CYS A 273 -9.71 6.96 -18.31
CA CYS A 273 -10.71 7.77 -17.62
C CYS A 273 -10.10 9.01 -16.93
N TRP A 274 -8.91 8.86 -16.32
CA TRP A 274 -8.18 9.96 -15.71
C TRP A 274 -7.88 11.07 -16.73
N LEU A 275 -7.27 10.71 -17.86
CA LEU A 275 -6.93 11.66 -18.93
C LEU A 275 -8.15 12.39 -19.51
N GLN A 276 -9.30 11.72 -19.54
CA GLN A 276 -10.55 12.30 -20.03
C GLN A 276 -11.27 13.15 -18.97
N ARG A 277 -10.72 13.23 -17.74
CA ARG A 277 -11.38 13.80 -16.56
C ARG A 277 -12.79 13.24 -16.39
N ASP A 278 -12.90 11.92 -16.50
CA ASP A 278 -14.18 11.22 -16.35
C ASP A 278 -14.79 11.53 -14.97
N GLU A 279 -16.08 11.83 -14.95
CA GLU A 279 -16.81 12.20 -13.74
C GLU A 279 -16.90 11.06 -12.73
N GLU A 280 -16.79 9.80 -13.18
CA GLU A 280 -16.71 8.62 -12.31
C GLU A 280 -15.44 8.63 -11.45
N VAL A 281 -14.34 9.13 -11.98
CA VAL A 281 -13.07 9.23 -11.25
C VAL A 281 -12.97 10.55 -10.49
N MET A 282 -13.29 11.67 -11.15
CA MET A 282 -12.94 13.01 -10.66
C MET A 282 -13.90 13.54 -9.58
N LEU A 283 -15.17 13.16 -9.62
CA LEU A 283 -16.20 13.73 -8.74
C LEU A 283 -16.51 12.89 -7.50
N ASP A 284 -15.91 11.71 -7.38
CA ASP A 284 -15.87 10.95 -6.15
C ASP A 284 -14.47 11.09 -5.53
N ILE A 285 -14.38 11.72 -4.35
CA ILE A 285 -13.09 12.12 -3.76
C ILE A 285 -12.24 10.89 -3.43
N THR A 286 -12.87 9.85 -2.88
CA THR A 286 -12.23 8.59 -2.50
C THR A 286 -11.62 7.92 -3.73
N THR A 287 -12.41 7.78 -4.81
CA THR A 287 -11.96 7.21 -6.07
C THR A 287 -10.90 8.06 -6.74
N CYS A 288 -11.02 9.39 -6.71
CA CYS A 288 -10.02 10.30 -7.27
C CYS A 288 -8.66 10.12 -6.58
N ALA A 289 -8.62 10.17 -5.24
CA ALA A 289 -7.40 10.00 -4.46
C ALA A 289 -6.78 8.61 -4.66
N MET A 290 -7.61 7.57 -4.67
CA MET A 290 -7.17 6.18 -4.88
C MET A 290 -6.64 5.96 -6.30
N ALA A 291 -7.33 6.48 -7.32
CA ALA A 291 -6.90 6.40 -8.72
C ALA A 291 -5.56 7.11 -8.90
N PHE A 292 -5.41 8.33 -8.36
CA PHE A 292 -4.15 9.06 -8.38
C PHE A 292 -3.00 8.24 -7.78
N ARG A 293 -3.19 7.75 -6.55
CA ARG A 293 -2.18 6.98 -5.83
C ARG A 293 -1.75 5.73 -6.60
N ILE A 294 -2.73 4.92 -7.01
CA ILE A 294 -2.48 3.62 -7.66
C ILE A 294 -1.88 3.81 -9.06
N LEU A 295 -2.40 4.75 -9.85
CA LEU A 295 -1.84 5.08 -11.17
C LEU A 295 -0.39 5.55 -11.04
N ARG A 296 -0.13 6.49 -10.13
CA ARG A 296 1.21 7.02 -9.89
C ARG A 296 2.18 5.94 -9.43
N MET A 297 1.82 5.16 -8.42
CA MET A 297 2.67 4.06 -7.91
C MET A 297 2.91 2.95 -8.94
N ASN A 298 2.06 2.85 -9.96
CA ASN A 298 2.26 1.97 -11.10
C ASN A 298 2.99 2.65 -12.28
N GLY A 299 3.49 3.88 -12.14
CA GLY A 299 4.29 4.58 -13.15
C GLY A 299 3.49 5.22 -14.30
N TYR A 300 2.19 5.47 -14.10
CA TYR A 300 1.40 6.30 -15.03
C TYR A 300 1.62 7.77 -14.74
N ASP A 301 1.69 8.57 -15.81
CA ASP A 301 1.91 10.01 -15.73
C ASP A 301 0.62 10.73 -15.34
N VAL A 302 0.45 10.98 -14.04
CA VAL A 302 -0.67 11.70 -13.44
C VAL A 302 -0.13 12.90 -12.64
N SER A 303 -0.63 14.10 -12.94
CA SER A 303 -0.16 15.33 -12.29
C SER A 303 -0.89 15.55 -10.95
N SER A 304 -0.17 16.07 -9.93
CA SER A 304 -0.84 16.52 -8.70
C SER A 304 -1.80 17.69 -8.95
N ASP A 305 -1.60 18.44 -10.03
CA ASP A 305 -2.48 19.57 -10.41
C ASP A 305 -3.90 19.13 -10.75
N ASP A 306 -4.07 17.86 -11.15
CA ASP A 306 -5.39 17.28 -11.40
C ASP A 306 -6.22 17.14 -10.12
N LEU A 307 -5.60 17.24 -8.94
CA LEU A 307 -6.25 17.22 -7.61
C LEU A 307 -6.60 18.63 -7.10
N CYS A 308 -6.45 19.68 -7.92
CA CYS A 308 -6.68 21.06 -7.47
C CYS A 308 -8.09 21.32 -6.94
N HIS A 309 -9.10 20.56 -7.39
CA HIS A 309 -10.50 20.67 -6.94
C HIS A 309 -10.77 20.05 -5.56
N ILE A 310 -9.78 19.41 -4.95
CA ILE A 310 -9.83 18.84 -3.59
C ILE A 310 -8.64 19.28 -2.72
N ALA A 311 -7.95 20.35 -3.12
CA ALA A 311 -6.70 20.75 -2.47
C ALA A 311 -6.92 21.45 -1.12
N GLU A 312 -8.05 22.14 -0.93
CA GLU A 312 -8.39 22.76 0.36
C GLU A 312 -9.36 21.91 1.17
N VAL A 313 -9.27 22.02 2.50
CA VAL A 313 -10.20 21.37 3.43
C VAL A 313 -11.66 21.82 3.21
N SER A 314 -11.88 23.04 2.74
CA SER A 314 -13.20 23.55 2.37
C SER A 314 -13.82 22.81 1.19
N ASP A 315 -13.00 22.36 0.23
CA ASP A 315 -13.46 21.59 -0.93
C ASP A 315 -13.95 20.21 -0.47
N PHE A 316 -13.18 19.56 0.41
CA PHE A 316 -13.58 18.32 1.06
C PHE A 316 -14.88 18.49 1.84
N HIS A 317 -14.97 19.47 2.74
CA HIS A 317 -16.19 19.71 3.52
C HIS A 317 -17.41 19.96 2.64
N SER A 318 -17.24 20.56 1.45
CA SER A 318 -18.36 20.78 0.52
C SER A 318 -18.96 19.52 -0.12
N SER A 319 -18.33 18.35 0.07
CA SER A 319 -18.81 17.04 -0.39
C SER A 319 -19.65 16.31 0.66
N HIS A 320 -20.35 15.24 0.25
CA HIS A 320 -21.06 14.38 1.21
C HIS A 320 -20.07 13.61 2.11
N GLN A 321 -18.92 13.18 1.58
CA GLN A 321 -17.85 12.54 2.36
C GLN A 321 -17.33 13.47 3.45
N GLY A 322 -17.12 14.75 3.13
CA GLY A 322 -16.64 15.74 4.10
C GLY A 322 -17.68 16.18 5.12
N TYR A 323 -18.97 16.19 4.75
CA TYR A 323 -20.06 16.38 5.71
C TYR A 323 -20.14 15.24 6.73
N LEU A 324 -19.96 14.00 6.27
CA LEU A 324 -19.93 12.81 7.13
C LEU A 324 -18.61 12.63 7.90
N SER A 325 -17.59 13.43 7.59
CA SER A 325 -16.21 13.22 8.06
C SER A 325 -15.74 11.79 7.77
N ASP A 326 -15.95 11.32 6.53
CA ASP A 326 -15.66 9.94 6.12
C ASP A 326 -14.18 9.58 6.29
N THR A 327 -13.90 8.66 7.21
CA THR A 327 -12.54 8.24 7.57
C THR A 327 -11.83 7.57 6.40
N ARG A 328 -12.54 6.78 5.57
CA ARG A 328 -11.90 6.09 4.44
C ARG A 328 -11.39 7.09 3.41
N THR A 329 -12.18 8.11 3.11
CA THR A 329 -11.81 9.18 2.18
C THR A 329 -10.62 9.98 2.71
N LEU A 330 -10.65 10.37 3.99
CA LEU A 330 -9.51 11.04 4.64
C LEU A 330 -8.24 10.21 4.57
N LEU A 331 -8.33 8.90 4.81
CA LEU A 331 -7.21 7.98 4.74
C LEU A 331 -6.65 7.85 3.32
N GLU A 332 -7.50 7.73 2.29
CA GLU A 332 -7.03 7.67 0.90
C GLU A 332 -6.39 8.98 0.43
N LEU A 333 -6.92 10.13 0.84
CA LEU A 333 -6.31 11.44 0.61
C LEU A 333 -4.93 11.54 1.26
N TYR A 334 -4.83 11.10 2.52
CA TYR A 334 -3.56 11.08 3.23
C TYR A 334 -2.54 10.17 2.52
N LYS A 335 -2.92 8.94 2.18
CA LYS A 335 -2.05 8.02 1.41
C LYS A 335 -1.67 8.58 0.03
N ALA A 336 -2.57 9.27 -0.65
CA ALA A 336 -2.29 9.93 -1.93
C ALA A 336 -1.28 11.07 -1.79
N SER A 337 -1.28 11.79 -0.66
CA SER A 337 -0.28 12.83 -0.40
C SER A 337 1.14 12.29 -0.23
N GLU A 338 1.29 11.09 0.35
CA GLU A 338 2.59 10.47 0.62
C GLU A 338 3.34 10.03 -0.66
N VAL A 339 2.62 9.86 -1.79
CA VAL A 339 3.22 9.49 -3.09
C VAL A 339 3.71 10.70 -3.90
N SER A 340 4.12 11.76 -3.21
CA SER A 340 4.78 12.90 -3.85
C SER A 340 6.15 12.54 -4.42
N VAL A 341 6.43 13.03 -5.63
CA VAL A 341 7.63 12.73 -6.43
C VAL A 341 8.50 13.96 -6.72
N ALA A 342 8.08 15.15 -6.30
CA ALA A 342 8.84 16.38 -6.48
C ALA A 342 8.52 17.41 -5.37
N ASP A 343 9.48 18.29 -5.08
CA ASP A 343 9.35 19.33 -4.04
C ASP A 343 8.34 20.43 -4.38
N ASN A 344 7.96 20.56 -5.65
CA ASN A 344 6.99 21.57 -6.11
C ASN A 344 5.53 21.07 -6.11
N GLU A 345 5.25 19.84 -5.65
CA GLU A 345 3.89 19.30 -5.55
C GLU A 345 3.15 19.80 -4.30
N PHE A 346 3.05 21.13 -4.14
CA PHE A 346 2.45 21.79 -2.96
C PHE A 346 0.99 21.38 -2.69
N ILE A 347 0.26 20.93 -3.72
CA ILE A 347 -1.10 20.40 -3.58
C ILE A 347 -1.11 19.17 -2.69
N LEU A 348 -0.15 18.25 -2.84
CA LEU A 348 -0.05 17.06 -2.01
C LEU A 348 0.35 17.42 -0.59
N ASP A 349 1.30 18.35 -0.40
CA ASP A 349 1.69 18.81 0.93
C ASP A 349 0.49 19.39 1.70
N ARG A 350 -0.36 20.18 1.02
CA ARG A 350 -1.60 20.70 1.59
C ARG A 350 -2.57 19.59 1.94
N ILE A 351 -2.85 18.67 1.02
CA ILE A 351 -3.73 17.52 1.23
C ILE A 351 -3.26 16.69 2.44
N GLY A 352 -1.97 16.33 2.49
CA GLY A 352 -1.40 15.56 3.59
C GLY A 352 -1.50 16.28 4.94
N SER A 353 -1.28 17.60 4.96
CA SER A 353 -1.37 18.42 6.17
C SER A 353 -2.77 18.43 6.79
N TRP A 354 -3.82 18.73 6.00
CA TRP A 354 -5.18 18.79 6.55
C TRP A 354 -5.79 17.41 6.75
N SER A 355 -5.56 16.45 5.85
CA SER A 355 -6.10 15.08 6.01
C SER A 355 -5.46 14.37 7.20
N GLY A 356 -4.14 14.46 7.35
CA GLY A 356 -3.43 13.87 8.49
C GLY A 356 -3.84 14.48 9.83
N ARG A 357 -4.13 15.79 9.88
CA ARG A 357 -4.68 16.46 11.07
C ARG A 357 -6.08 15.94 11.42
N LEU A 358 -7.00 15.89 10.46
CA LEU A 358 -8.36 15.38 10.70
C LEU A 358 -8.36 13.91 11.16
N LEU A 359 -7.48 13.07 10.58
CA LEU A 359 -7.31 11.69 11.02
C LEU A 359 -6.83 11.60 12.48
N LYS A 360 -5.84 12.43 12.86
CA LYS A 360 -5.37 12.50 14.27
C LYS A 360 -6.46 12.96 15.23
N GLU A 361 -7.31 13.90 14.81
CA GLU A 361 -8.48 14.34 15.58
C GLU A 361 -9.52 13.22 15.74
N GLN A 362 -9.77 12.42 14.69
CA GLN A 362 -10.66 11.25 14.76
C GLN A 362 -10.15 10.17 15.72
N LEU A 363 -8.84 9.90 15.73
CA LEU A 363 -8.23 8.97 16.69
C LEU A 363 -8.35 9.48 18.13
N SER A 364 -8.16 10.78 18.35
CA SER A 364 -8.11 11.39 19.70
C SER A 364 -9.49 11.61 20.32
N SER A 365 -10.50 11.90 19.50
CA SER A 365 -11.88 12.18 19.96
C SER A 365 -12.67 10.92 20.34
N GLY A 366 -12.20 9.73 19.97
CA GLY A 366 -12.94 8.48 20.12
C GLY A 366 -14.06 8.30 19.09
N ALA A 367 -14.09 9.13 18.03
CA ALA A 367 -15.04 8.99 16.92
C ALA A 367 -14.88 7.65 16.18
N LEU A 368 -13.66 7.11 16.15
CA LEU A 368 -13.37 5.77 15.64
C LEU A 368 -13.35 4.76 16.78
N GLN A 369 -14.09 3.66 16.61
CA GLN A 369 -14.03 2.54 17.54
C GLN A 369 -12.64 1.92 17.48
N ARG A 370 -11.96 1.83 18.63
CA ARG A 370 -10.60 1.25 18.74
C ARG A 370 -10.53 -0.21 18.28
N THR A 371 -11.65 -0.93 18.26
CA THR A 371 -11.76 -2.32 17.82
C THR A 371 -12.01 -2.46 16.32
N SER A 372 -12.17 -1.36 15.58
CA SER A 372 -12.42 -1.40 14.14
C SER A 372 -11.11 -1.57 13.36
N SER A 373 -11.14 -2.34 12.27
CA SER A 373 -9.98 -2.49 11.38
C SER A 373 -9.49 -1.16 10.80
N ILE A 374 -10.41 -0.23 10.54
CA ILE A 374 -10.09 1.10 10.02
C ILE A 374 -9.33 1.96 11.03
N PHE A 375 -9.59 1.82 12.34
CA PHE A 375 -8.84 2.53 13.39
C PHE A 375 -7.36 2.16 13.31
N GLU A 376 -7.06 0.86 13.25
CA GLU A 376 -5.68 0.36 13.17
C GLU A 376 -4.98 0.75 11.87
N GLU A 377 -5.72 0.82 10.76
CA GLU A 377 -5.19 1.26 9.47
C GLU A 377 -4.82 2.75 9.49
N VAL A 378 -5.67 3.60 10.08
CA VAL A 378 -5.43 5.04 10.26
C VAL A 378 -4.25 5.27 11.19
N GLU A 379 -4.22 4.60 12.34
CA GLU A 379 -3.10 4.68 13.28
C GLU A 379 -1.81 4.32 12.57
N HIS A 380 -1.78 3.19 11.84
CA HIS A 380 -0.60 2.76 11.10
C HIS A 380 -0.12 3.74 10.05
N ALA A 381 -1.03 4.26 9.22
CA ALA A 381 -0.66 5.17 8.15
C ALA A 381 -0.03 6.46 8.69
N LEU A 382 -0.56 6.98 9.79
CA LEU A 382 -0.03 8.18 10.47
C LEU A 382 1.29 7.91 11.20
N ASP A 383 1.45 6.70 11.74
CA ASP A 383 2.62 6.32 12.54
C ASP A 383 3.82 5.88 11.69
N CYS A 384 3.55 5.24 10.56
CA CYS A 384 4.54 4.60 9.71
C CYS A 384 4.16 4.82 8.25
N PRO A 385 4.73 5.86 7.60
CA PRO A 385 4.54 6.07 6.18
C PRO A 385 4.89 4.82 5.37
N PHE A 386 4.27 4.62 4.21
CA PHE A 386 4.45 3.40 3.40
C PHE A 386 5.91 3.15 2.96
N TYR A 387 6.73 4.20 2.93
CA TYR A 387 8.16 4.15 2.64
C TYR A 387 9.03 3.87 3.89
N ALA A 388 8.45 3.74 5.09
CA ALA A 388 9.18 3.45 6.33
C ALA A 388 8.92 2.03 6.88
N THR A 389 8.34 1.15 6.06
CA THR A 389 8.04 -0.25 6.38
C THR A 389 8.52 -1.18 5.27
N LEU A 390 8.58 -2.48 5.53
CA LEU A 390 8.96 -3.51 4.56
C LEU A 390 7.72 -4.20 4.02
N ASP A 391 7.69 -4.47 2.70
CA ASP A 391 6.50 -5.00 2.01
C ASP A 391 5.97 -6.27 2.66
N ARG A 392 6.87 -7.19 3.03
CA ARG A 392 6.48 -8.45 3.67
C ARG A 392 5.83 -8.28 5.05
N LEU A 393 6.22 -7.26 5.81
CA LEU A 393 5.59 -6.95 7.10
C LEU A 393 4.17 -6.40 6.89
N VAL A 394 4.00 -5.53 5.89
CA VAL A 394 2.69 -5.00 5.49
C VAL A 394 1.79 -6.13 5.02
N HIS A 395 2.29 -7.02 4.15
CA HIS A 395 1.54 -8.17 3.67
C HIS A 395 1.11 -9.08 4.81
N LYS A 396 2.04 -9.46 5.71
CA LYS A 396 1.72 -10.29 6.87
C LYS A 396 0.61 -9.68 7.71
N ARG A 397 0.76 -8.41 8.09
CA ARG A 397 -0.25 -7.66 8.83
C ARG A 397 -1.60 -7.70 8.12
N ASN A 398 -1.64 -7.29 6.86
CA ASN A 398 -2.89 -7.23 6.10
C ASN A 398 -3.55 -8.60 5.99
N ILE A 399 -2.78 -9.67 5.76
CA ILE A 399 -3.29 -11.03 5.71
C ILE A 399 -3.93 -11.44 7.04
N GLU A 400 -3.27 -11.14 8.15
CA GLU A 400 -3.75 -11.48 9.51
C GLU A 400 -5.03 -10.70 9.86
N HIS A 401 -5.18 -9.46 9.39
CA HIS A 401 -6.41 -8.66 9.61
C HIS A 401 -7.54 -8.94 8.60
N PHE A 402 -7.24 -9.28 7.34
CA PHE A 402 -8.21 -9.51 6.26
C PHE A 402 -8.57 -11.00 6.09
N ALA A 403 -8.48 -11.80 7.15
CA ALA A 403 -8.66 -13.25 7.16
C ALA A 403 -10.07 -13.75 6.75
N ALA A 404 -10.37 -13.67 5.45
CA ALA A 404 -11.19 -14.65 4.75
C ALA A 404 -10.31 -15.51 3.81
N MET A 405 -9.17 -15.03 3.31
CA MET A 405 -8.41 -15.71 2.24
C MET A 405 -7.42 -16.75 2.76
N SER A 406 -7.77 -18.04 2.69
CA SER A 406 -6.87 -19.21 2.84
C SER A 406 -5.75 -19.34 1.77
N TYR A 407 -5.31 -18.23 1.18
CA TYR A 407 -4.46 -18.19 -0.02
C TYR A 407 -2.95 -18.28 0.23
N ILE A 408 -2.46 -17.98 1.44
CA ILE A 408 -1.03 -17.70 1.61
C ILE A 408 -0.27 -18.87 2.23
N SER A 409 -0.05 -19.91 1.42
CA SER A 409 0.95 -20.96 1.66
C SER A 409 2.16 -20.85 0.72
N TYR A 410 2.21 -19.86 -0.18
CA TYR A 410 3.21 -19.84 -1.27
C TYR A 410 4.59 -19.29 -0.91
N ALA A 411 4.76 -18.49 0.14
CA ALA A 411 5.96 -17.64 0.27
C ALA A 411 7.01 -18.08 1.31
N GLN A 412 6.90 -19.26 1.95
CA GLN A 412 7.69 -19.57 3.16
C GLN A 412 8.67 -20.74 3.06
N ASN A 413 8.76 -21.46 1.93
CA ASN A 413 9.46 -22.76 1.97
C ASN A 413 11.01 -22.72 1.94
N ASN A 414 11.68 -21.59 1.67
CA ASN A 414 13.15 -21.55 1.55
C ASN A 414 13.86 -20.59 2.51
N ILE A 415 13.15 -19.92 3.42
CA ILE A 415 13.74 -18.86 4.25
C ILE A 415 14.80 -19.36 5.24
N PRO A 416 14.54 -20.44 6.02
CA PRO A 416 15.55 -20.96 6.95
C PRO A 416 16.84 -21.37 6.23
N ASP A 417 16.73 -21.98 5.05
CA ASP A 417 17.86 -22.45 4.24
C ASP A 417 18.73 -21.28 3.73
N GLU A 418 18.13 -20.14 3.39
CA GLU A 418 18.87 -18.97 2.91
C GLU A 418 19.67 -18.31 4.04
N LEU A 419 19.09 -18.18 5.23
CA LEU A 419 19.80 -17.63 6.40
C LEU A 419 20.95 -18.56 6.83
N GLU A 420 20.74 -19.88 6.82
CA GLU A 420 21.80 -20.85 7.13
C GLU A 420 22.97 -20.76 6.14
N ARG A 421 22.70 -20.51 4.85
CA ARG A 421 23.77 -20.28 3.85
C ARG A 421 24.58 -19.03 4.16
N ILE A 422 23.92 -17.94 4.56
CA ILE A 422 24.61 -16.69 4.93
C ILE A 422 25.48 -16.92 6.16
N ASP A 423 24.94 -17.57 7.20
CA ASP A 423 25.70 -17.88 8.42
C ASP A 423 26.85 -18.87 8.17
N SER A 424 26.69 -19.79 7.21
CA SER A 424 27.77 -20.69 6.77
C SER A 424 28.86 -19.92 6.04
N TRP A 425 28.49 -19.02 5.12
CA TRP A 425 29.45 -18.15 4.41
C TRP A 425 30.26 -17.28 5.38
N VAL A 426 29.64 -16.74 6.43
CA VAL A 426 30.32 -15.98 7.50
C VAL A 426 31.38 -16.83 8.22
N LYS A 427 31.08 -18.10 8.48
CA LYS A 427 32.02 -19.04 9.12
C LYS A 427 33.15 -19.43 8.19
N GLU A 428 32.84 -19.75 6.94
CA GLU A 428 33.79 -20.14 5.90
C GLU A 428 34.81 -19.03 5.61
N ASN A 429 34.37 -17.76 5.64
CA ASN A 429 35.25 -16.60 5.47
C ASN A 429 35.82 -16.08 6.79
N ARG A 430 35.72 -16.85 7.90
CA ARG A 430 36.36 -16.54 9.20
C ARG A 430 35.95 -15.21 9.83
N LEU A 431 34.86 -14.57 9.37
CA LEU A 431 34.42 -13.25 9.86
C LEU A 431 34.00 -13.24 11.33
N HIS A 432 33.74 -14.43 11.91
CA HIS A 432 33.43 -14.61 13.34
C HIS A 432 34.66 -14.60 14.25
N GLU A 433 35.86 -14.65 13.68
CA GLU A 433 37.12 -14.52 14.41
C GLU A 433 37.45 -13.04 14.70
N LEU A 434 36.90 -12.12 13.90
CA LEU A 434 37.06 -10.67 14.05
C LEU A 434 36.17 -10.15 15.21
N LYS A 435 36.71 -10.13 16.43
CA LYS A 435 35.94 -9.77 17.64
C LYS A 435 35.43 -8.33 17.69
N PHE A 436 36.01 -7.45 16.89
CA PHE A 436 35.55 -6.06 16.77
C PHE A 436 34.32 -5.92 15.87
N ALA A 437 34.06 -6.90 14.98
CA ALA A 437 33.10 -6.76 13.89
C ALA A 437 31.71 -7.30 14.23
N ARG A 438 30.68 -6.53 13.89
CA ARG A 438 29.27 -6.87 14.01
C ARG A 438 28.80 -7.50 12.70
N GLN A 439 28.33 -8.73 12.73
CA GLN A 439 27.90 -9.42 11.51
C GLN A 439 26.47 -9.06 11.07
N LYS A 440 25.53 -8.95 12.02
CA LYS A 440 24.14 -8.54 11.76
C LYS A 440 23.43 -9.34 10.64
N SER A 441 23.79 -10.62 10.41
CA SER A 441 23.23 -11.48 9.35
C SER A 441 21.71 -11.46 9.29
N ALA A 442 21.04 -11.57 10.43
CA ALA A 442 19.58 -11.55 10.52
C ALA A 442 18.95 -10.23 10.05
N TYR A 443 19.62 -9.09 10.26
CA TYR A 443 19.11 -7.77 9.86
C TYR A 443 19.25 -7.55 8.35
N PHE A 444 20.37 -7.96 7.76
CA PHE A 444 20.54 -7.88 6.31
C PHE A 444 19.72 -8.91 5.56
N TYR A 445 19.52 -10.10 6.13
CA TYR A 445 18.55 -11.04 5.57
C TYR A 445 17.12 -10.50 5.70
N LEU A 446 16.74 -9.87 6.82
CA LEU A 446 15.46 -9.18 6.97
C LEU A 446 15.28 -8.08 5.92
N SER A 447 16.31 -7.25 5.66
CA SER A 447 16.21 -6.17 4.68
C SER A 447 16.03 -6.70 3.25
N ALA A 448 16.72 -7.79 2.91
CA ALA A 448 16.55 -8.49 1.63
C ALA A 448 15.19 -9.19 1.52
N ALA A 449 14.83 -10.06 2.47
CA ALA A 449 13.62 -10.87 2.45
C ALA A 449 12.33 -10.05 2.68
N GLY A 450 12.45 -8.92 3.37
CA GLY A 450 11.35 -7.98 3.61
C GLY A 450 10.95 -7.19 2.37
N THR A 451 11.84 -7.06 1.38
CA THR A 451 11.63 -6.23 0.18
C THR A 451 11.65 -7.01 -1.13
N VAL A 452 12.46 -8.06 -1.24
CA VAL A 452 12.64 -8.90 -2.44
C VAL A 452 12.15 -10.32 -2.11
N PHE A 453 10.84 -10.50 -2.04
CA PHE A 453 10.22 -11.73 -1.53
C PHE A 453 9.80 -12.76 -2.60
N ASP A 454 10.04 -12.48 -3.88
CA ASP A 454 9.75 -13.42 -4.97
C ASP A 454 10.65 -14.67 -4.87
N PRO A 455 10.11 -15.90 -5.00
CA PRO A 455 10.90 -17.13 -4.89
C PRO A 455 12.11 -17.17 -5.85
N GLU A 456 11.95 -16.65 -7.06
CA GLU A 456 12.97 -16.62 -8.12
C GLU A 456 14.15 -15.69 -7.78
N MET A 457 13.96 -14.73 -6.86
CA MET A 457 14.95 -13.73 -6.47
C MET A 457 15.84 -14.18 -5.30
N SER A 458 15.95 -15.49 -5.06
CA SER A 458 16.77 -16.07 -3.98
C SER A 458 18.23 -15.61 -4.04
N ASP A 459 18.84 -15.66 -5.22
CA ASP A 459 20.23 -15.22 -5.40
C ASP A 459 20.42 -13.73 -5.09
N ALA A 460 19.46 -12.88 -5.50
CA ALA A 460 19.50 -11.46 -5.18
C ALA A 460 19.43 -11.23 -3.66
N ARG A 461 18.55 -11.97 -2.94
CA ARG A 461 18.45 -11.87 -1.48
C ARG A 461 19.73 -12.31 -0.77
N ILE A 462 20.28 -13.46 -1.17
CA ILE A 462 21.48 -14.03 -0.53
C ILE A 462 22.66 -13.06 -0.68
N TRP A 463 22.93 -12.57 -1.90
CA TRP A 463 24.08 -11.70 -2.15
C TRP A 463 23.89 -10.28 -1.60
N TRP A 464 22.67 -9.76 -1.59
CA TRP A 464 22.34 -8.54 -0.84
C TRP A 464 22.69 -8.71 0.63
N ALA A 465 22.28 -9.82 1.24
CA ALA A 465 22.53 -10.05 2.65
C ALA A 465 24.02 -10.28 2.95
N ILE A 466 24.72 -11.09 2.16
CA ILE A 466 26.17 -11.34 2.29
C ILE A 466 26.95 -10.03 2.17
N ASN A 467 26.70 -9.24 1.12
CA ASN A 467 27.41 -7.98 0.95
C ASN A 467 27.06 -6.99 2.07
N GLY A 468 25.84 -7.01 2.59
CA GLY A 468 25.47 -6.24 3.79
C GLY A 468 26.33 -6.60 5.00
N VAL A 469 26.39 -7.89 5.34
CA VAL A 469 27.24 -8.39 6.43
C VAL A 469 28.70 -7.97 6.21
N LEU A 470 29.21 -8.15 5.00
CA LEU A 470 30.59 -7.83 4.66
C LEU A 470 30.88 -6.33 4.78
N THR A 471 29.98 -5.46 4.32
CA THR A 471 30.13 -4.01 4.46
C THR A 471 30.16 -3.57 5.92
N THR A 472 29.36 -4.18 6.82
CA THR A 472 29.44 -3.87 8.26
C THR A 472 30.74 -4.32 8.89
N VAL A 473 31.27 -5.48 8.48
CA VAL A 473 32.59 -5.94 8.96
C VAL A 473 33.70 -5.01 8.49
N VAL A 474 33.65 -4.55 7.23
CA VAL A 474 34.60 -3.59 6.68
C VAL A 474 34.49 -2.23 7.37
N ASP A 475 33.27 -1.73 7.59
CA ASP A 475 33.00 -0.51 8.35
C ASP A 475 33.62 -0.56 9.76
N ASP A 476 33.34 -1.63 10.52
CA ASP A 476 33.92 -1.83 11.85
C ASP A 476 35.47 -1.96 11.81
N PHE A 477 36.03 -2.49 10.72
CA PHE A 477 37.48 -2.55 10.52
C PHE A 477 38.09 -1.16 10.30
N PHE A 478 37.48 -0.30 9.47
CA PHE A 478 37.93 1.08 9.25
C PHE A 478 37.70 2.00 10.45
N ASP A 479 36.70 1.69 11.28
CA ASP A 479 36.33 2.51 12.41
C ASP A 479 37.14 2.23 13.67
N VAL A 480 37.29 0.96 14.04
CA VAL A 480 37.89 0.57 15.32
C VAL A 480 38.85 -0.63 15.24
N GLY A 481 38.79 -1.43 14.17
CA GLY A 481 39.53 -2.68 14.07
C GLY A 481 40.97 -2.54 13.57
N GLY A 482 41.17 -1.77 12.50
CA GLY A 482 42.42 -1.71 11.74
C GLY A 482 43.27 -0.47 12.02
N SER A 483 44.60 -0.64 11.98
CA SER A 483 45.55 0.46 11.91
C SER A 483 45.57 1.10 10.52
N ARG A 484 46.07 2.34 10.43
CA ARG A 484 46.20 3.04 9.13
C ARG A 484 46.95 2.19 8.10
N GLU A 485 48.03 1.54 8.51
CA GLU A 485 48.86 0.68 7.66
C GLU A 485 48.10 -0.57 7.20
N GLU A 486 47.27 -1.16 8.07
CA GLU A 486 46.40 -2.28 7.71
C GLU A 486 45.34 -1.88 6.67
N LEU A 487 44.76 -0.69 6.81
CA LEU A 487 43.76 -0.16 5.86
C LEU A 487 44.40 0.18 4.49
N GLU A 488 45.58 0.81 4.49
CA GLU A 488 46.35 1.08 3.27
C GLU A 488 46.78 -0.23 2.56
N ASN A 489 47.13 -1.27 3.33
CA ASN A 489 47.44 -2.59 2.79
C ASN A 489 46.20 -3.26 2.17
N LEU A 490 45.04 -3.19 2.85
CA LEU A 490 43.78 -3.71 2.30
C LEU A 490 43.41 -3.04 0.97
N ILE A 491 43.54 -1.72 0.86
CA ILE A 491 43.30 -0.98 -0.39
C ILE A 491 44.26 -1.45 -1.48
N SER A 492 45.56 -1.51 -1.18
CA SER A 492 46.59 -1.97 -2.12
C SER A 492 46.32 -3.39 -2.64
N LEU A 493 45.88 -4.30 -1.78
CA LEU A 493 45.51 -5.67 -2.15
C LEU A 493 44.33 -5.71 -3.13
N VAL A 494 43.31 -4.86 -2.93
CA VAL A 494 42.14 -4.77 -3.83
C VAL A 494 42.51 -4.10 -5.15
N GLU A 495 43.37 -3.07 -5.14
CA GLU A 495 43.90 -2.44 -6.35
C GLU A 495 44.69 -3.43 -7.21
N MET A 496 45.49 -4.28 -6.55
CA MET A 496 46.25 -5.34 -7.19
C MET A 496 45.45 -6.64 -7.27
N TRP A 497 44.15 -6.60 -7.58
CA TRP A 497 43.25 -7.76 -7.54
C TRP A 497 43.81 -9.06 -8.14
N ASP A 498 44.32 -9.01 -9.38
CA ASP A 498 44.86 -10.18 -10.10
C ASP A 498 46.30 -10.53 -9.66
N GLU A 499 47.00 -9.59 -9.02
CA GLU A 499 48.40 -9.69 -8.59
C GLU A 499 48.57 -9.65 -7.07
N HIS A 500 47.49 -9.84 -6.29
CA HIS A 500 47.48 -9.65 -4.83
C HIS A 500 48.50 -10.54 -4.10
N HIS A 501 48.86 -11.68 -4.69
CA HIS A 501 49.91 -12.59 -4.19
C HIS A 501 51.32 -11.98 -4.19
N LYS A 502 51.52 -10.84 -4.86
CA LYS A 502 52.77 -10.07 -4.83
C LYS A 502 52.85 -9.11 -3.65
N GLU A 503 51.72 -8.83 -3.02
CA GLU A 503 51.63 -7.97 -1.83
C GLU A 503 51.68 -8.83 -0.56
N GLU A 504 52.40 -8.37 0.45
CA GLU A 504 52.41 -9.01 1.75
C GLU A 504 51.14 -8.64 2.52
N LEU A 505 50.48 -9.64 3.12
CA LEU A 505 49.35 -9.43 4.02
C LEU A 505 49.87 -8.86 5.34
N TYR A 506 49.45 -7.64 5.70
CA TYR A 506 49.99 -6.95 6.88
C TYR A 506 49.63 -7.65 8.21
N SER A 507 48.45 -8.27 8.28
CA SER A 507 47.99 -9.01 9.45
C SER A 507 46.95 -10.08 9.10
N GLU A 508 46.68 -10.97 10.05
CA GLU A 508 45.59 -11.95 9.95
C GLU A 508 44.21 -11.28 9.79
N GLN A 509 44.02 -10.06 10.31
CA GLN A 509 42.76 -9.34 10.15
C GLN A 509 42.59 -8.85 8.72
N VAL A 510 43.65 -8.27 8.13
CA VAL A 510 43.66 -7.86 6.71
C VAL A 510 43.45 -9.07 5.81
N GLU A 511 44.09 -10.21 6.11
CA GLU A 511 43.88 -11.48 5.39
C GLU A 511 42.39 -11.87 5.37
N ILE A 512 41.75 -11.90 6.55
CA ILE A 512 40.34 -12.30 6.66
C ILE A 512 39.43 -11.35 5.87
N VAL A 513 39.60 -10.03 6.04
CA VAL A 513 38.76 -9.03 5.37
C VAL A 513 38.98 -9.04 3.85
N PHE A 514 40.24 -9.06 3.40
CA PHE A 514 40.58 -9.09 1.98
C PHE A 514 40.02 -10.35 1.31
N PHE A 515 40.26 -11.54 1.87
CA PHE A 515 39.77 -12.78 1.25
C PHE A 515 38.24 -12.90 1.30
N ALA A 516 37.58 -12.33 2.32
CA ALA A 516 36.12 -12.26 2.31
C ALA A 516 35.57 -11.41 1.15
N ILE A 517 36.19 -10.27 0.85
CA ILE A 517 35.87 -9.46 -0.35
C ILE A 517 36.22 -10.22 -1.62
N PHE A 518 37.45 -10.72 -1.72
CA PHE A 518 37.96 -11.44 -2.89
C PHE A 518 37.09 -12.64 -3.27
N ASN A 519 36.81 -13.52 -2.32
CA ASN A 519 36.01 -14.72 -2.56
C ASN A 519 34.57 -14.36 -2.95
N SER A 520 33.98 -13.38 -2.27
CA SER A 520 32.59 -12.97 -2.52
C SER A 520 32.41 -12.34 -3.89
N VAL A 521 33.28 -11.40 -4.26
CA VAL A 521 33.25 -10.74 -5.57
C VAL A 521 33.46 -11.73 -6.70
N ASN A 522 34.41 -12.67 -6.57
CA ASN A 522 34.65 -13.67 -7.62
C ASN A 522 33.50 -14.68 -7.74
N GLN A 523 32.93 -15.15 -6.63
CA GLN A 523 31.78 -16.05 -6.64
C GLN A 523 30.53 -15.37 -7.22
N LEU A 524 30.27 -14.12 -6.81
CA LEU A 524 29.17 -13.32 -7.33
C LEU A 524 29.40 -12.99 -8.82
N GLY A 525 30.61 -12.61 -9.21
CA GLY A 525 31.00 -12.34 -10.59
C GLY A 525 30.75 -13.52 -11.51
N ALA A 526 31.11 -14.75 -11.09
CA ALA A 526 30.82 -15.97 -11.85
C ALA A 526 29.32 -16.23 -12.00
N LYS A 527 28.54 -16.05 -10.92
CA LYS A 527 27.08 -16.22 -10.93
C LYS A 527 26.40 -15.18 -11.81
N VAL A 528 26.78 -13.92 -11.67
CA VAL A 528 26.27 -12.82 -12.50
C VAL A 528 26.66 -13.03 -13.96
N SER A 529 27.88 -13.49 -14.24
CA SER A 529 28.31 -13.79 -15.62
C SER A 529 27.41 -14.83 -16.29
N ALA A 530 26.99 -15.86 -15.55
CA ALA A 530 26.04 -16.86 -16.04
C ALA A 530 24.65 -16.26 -16.31
N VAL A 531 24.18 -15.35 -15.45
CA VAL A 531 22.85 -14.73 -15.56
C VAL A 531 22.82 -13.61 -16.62
N GLN A 532 23.88 -12.81 -16.74
CA GLN A 532 23.97 -11.64 -17.62
C GLN A 532 24.60 -11.97 -18.97
N GLY A 533 25.42 -13.01 -19.08
CA GLY A 533 26.12 -13.40 -20.31
C GLY A 533 27.33 -12.52 -20.64
N ARG A 534 27.82 -11.75 -19.65
CA ARG A 534 29.04 -10.94 -19.72
C ARG A 534 29.73 -10.94 -18.37
N ASP A 535 31.05 -10.81 -18.37
CA ASP A 535 31.78 -10.59 -17.14
C ASP A 535 31.52 -9.17 -16.59
N VAL A 536 31.21 -9.10 -15.31
CA VAL A 536 30.99 -7.84 -14.57
C VAL A 536 31.95 -7.70 -13.40
N THR A 537 32.88 -8.64 -13.21
CA THR A 537 33.75 -8.71 -12.04
C THR A 537 34.53 -7.41 -11.84
N LYS A 538 35.01 -6.80 -12.93
CA LYS A 538 35.67 -5.49 -12.87
C LYS A 538 34.81 -4.40 -12.23
N HIS A 539 33.53 -4.31 -12.59
CA HIS A 539 32.61 -3.34 -12.00
C HIS A 539 32.34 -3.64 -10.51
N LEU A 540 32.28 -4.93 -10.12
CA LEU A 540 32.16 -5.30 -8.71
C LEU A 540 33.40 -4.91 -7.89
N ILE A 541 34.60 -5.04 -8.46
CA ILE A 541 35.85 -4.59 -7.85
C ILE A 541 35.87 -3.07 -7.71
N GLU A 542 35.48 -2.34 -8.77
CA GLU A 542 35.38 -0.87 -8.77
C GLU A 542 34.47 -0.36 -7.65
N ILE A 543 33.30 -0.98 -7.46
CA ILE A 543 32.37 -0.63 -6.37
C ILE A 543 33.03 -0.76 -4.98
N TRP A 544 33.77 -1.84 -4.74
CA TRP A 544 34.47 -2.03 -3.47
C TRP A 544 35.62 -1.05 -3.30
N LEU A 545 36.39 -0.81 -4.36
CA LEU A 545 37.53 0.09 -4.32
C LEU A 545 37.12 1.54 -4.05
N ASP A 546 36.03 2.00 -4.66
CA ASP A 546 35.46 3.33 -4.42
C ASP A 546 35.02 3.48 -2.94
N LEU A 547 34.37 2.46 -2.38
CA LEU A 547 34.00 2.44 -0.96
C LEU A 547 35.23 2.53 -0.05
N LEU A 548 36.24 1.69 -0.27
CA LEU A 548 37.43 1.62 0.58
C LEU A 548 38.23 2.93 0.55
N ARG A 549 38.35 3.56 -0.63
CA ARG A 549 39.00 4.88 -0.78
C ARG A 549 38.23 5.96 -0.03
N SER A 550 36.90 5.99 -0.15
CA SER A 550 36.06 6.94 0.58
C SER A 550 36.12 6.74 2.10
N MET A 551 36.16 5.50 2.58
CA MET A 551 36.35 5.20 4.01
C MET A 551 37.74 5.65 4.49
N MET A 552 38.78 5.49 3.68
CA MET A 552 40.11 6.00 4.00
C MET A 552 40.14 7.53 4.15
N THR A 553 39.38 8.25 3.32
CA THR A 553 39.22 9.71 3.46
C THR A 553 38.62 10.09 4.83
N GLU A 554 37.63 9.34 5.35
CA GLU A 554 37.10 9.60 6.69
C GLU A 554 38.12 9.31 7.80
N VAL A 555 38.94 8.27 7.63
CA VAL A 555 40.06 7.96 8.53
C VAL A 555 41.07 9.11 8.54
N GLU A 556 41.42 9.65 7.38
CA GLU A 556 42.33 10.78 7.26
C GLU A 556 41.77 12.04 7.92
N TRP A 557 40.47 12.33 7.74
CA TRP A 557 39.80 13.43 8.42
C TRP A 557 39.88 13.29 9.94
N ARG A 558 39.60 12.09 10.45
CA ARG A 558 39.65 11.77 11.88
C ARG A 558 41.07 11.91 12.45
N ILE A 559 42.09 11.38 11.76
CA ILE A 559 43.49 11.47 12.22
C ILE A 559 44.00 12.91 12.21
N SER A 560 43.65 13.69 11.18
CA SER A 560 44.12 15.08 11.02
C SER A 560 43.28 16.09 11.79
N ASN A 561 42.15 15.69 12.40
CA ASN A 561 41.09 16.57 12.92
C ASN A 561 40.60 17.57 11.86
N TYR A 562 40.60 17.16 10.59
CA TYR A 562 40.06 17.97 9.51
C TYR A 562 38.54 17.98 9.61
N VAL A 563 37.96 19.18 9.50
CA VAL A 563 36.52 19.40 9.49
C VAL A 563 36.13 19.74 8.05
N PRO A 564 35.54 18.80 7.29
CA PRO A 564 35.10 19.04 5.92
C PRO A 564 33.93 20.02 5.87
N THR A 565 33.69 20.64 4.72
CA THR A 565 32.41 21.36 4.51
C THR A 565 31.26 20.36 4.38
N PRO A 566 29.99 20.75 4.62
CA PRO A 566 28.87 19.83 4.41
C PRO A 566 28.80 19.24 3.01
N GLU A 567 29.17 20.01 1.97
CA GLU A 567 29.18 19.53 0.59
C GLU A 567 30.27 18.47 0.36
N GLU A 568 31.50 18.73 0.83
CA GLU A 568 32.62 17.78 0.76
C GLU A 568 32.33 16.52 1.56
N TYR A 569 31.76 16.68 2.77
CA TYR A 569 31.31 15.58 3.59
C TYR A 569 30.29 14.73 2.84
N MET A 570 29.25 15.34 2.27
CA MET A 570 28.16 14.57 1.64
C MET A 570 28.58 13.86 0.36
N GLU A 571 29.55 14.39 -0.40
CA GLU A 571 30.11 13.71 -1.57
C GLU A 571 30.78 12.39 -1.17
N ASN A 572 31.54 12.39 -0.07
CA ASN A 572 32.18 11.19 0.46
C ASN A 572 31.21 10.28 1.24
N ALA A 573 30.38 10.88 2.10
CA ALA A 573 29.51 10.18 3.04
C ALA A 573 28.39 9.38 2.36
N ALA A 574 27.98 9.80 1.16
CA ALA A 574 27.08 9.00 0.32
C ALA A 574 27.74 7.69 -0.13
N MET A 575 29.04 7.69 -0.40
CA MET A 575 29.78 6.46 -0.74
C MET A 575 29.99 5.59 0.51
N THR A 576 30.45 6.17 1.62
CA THR A 576 30.79 5.43 2.84
C THR A 576 29.59 4.85 3.57
N PHE A 577 28.36 5.27 3.25
CA PHE A 577 27.16 4.58 3.76
C PHE A 577 27.02 3.15 3.20
N ALA A 578 27.90 2.75 2.27
CA ALA A 578 28.17 1.38 1.87
C ALA A 578 26.99 0.63 1.21
N LEU A 579 26.03 1.36 0.65
CA LEU A 579 24.94 0.75 -0.14
C LEU A 579 25.41 0.25 -1.52
N GLY A 580 26.55 0.73 -2.01
CA GLY A 580 27.12 0.37 -3.31
C GLY A 580 27.32 -1.14 -3.46
N PRO A 581 28.15 -1.78 -2.63
CA PRO A 581 28.34 -3.24 -2.65
C PRO A 581 27.07 -4.06 -2.42
N ILE A 582 26.05 -3.49 -1.77
CA ILE A 582 24.81 -4.20 -1.45
C ILE A 582 23.84 -4.18 -2.63
N VAL A 583 23.49 -2.99 -3.11
CA VAL A 583 22.39 -2.80 -4.08
C VAL A 583 22.87 -3.00 -5.51
N LEU A 584 24.01 -2.43 -5.89
CA LEU A 584 24.46 -2.40 -7.28
C LEU A 584 24.72 -3.80 -7.85
N PRO A 585 25.35 -4.74 -7.11
CA PRO A 585 25.48 -6.12 -7.58
C PRO A 585 24.15 -6.87 -7.67
N ALA A 586 23.19 -6.57 -6.78
CA ALA A 586 21.87 -7.20 -6.80
C ALA A 586 21.06 -6.83 -8.05
N LEU A 587 21.31 -5.67 -8.66
CA LEU A 587 20.68 -5.26 -9.93
C LEU A 587 20.87 -6.30 -11.04
N TYR A 588 22.03 -6.96 -11.07
CA TYR A 588 22.31 -7.99 -12.09
C TYR A 588 21.52 -9.28 -11.92
N LEU A 589 20.83 -9.46 -10.78
CA LEU A 589 20.13 -10.69 -10.41
C LEU A 589 18.61 -10.56 -10.45
N VAL A 590 18.05 -9.40 -10.86
CA VAL A 590 16.59 -9.17 -10.87
C VAL A 590 15.90 -9.40 -12.22
N GLY A 591 16.58 -10.00 -13.19
CA GLY A 591 15.98 -10.47 -14.45
C GLY A 591 16.45 -9.75 -15.72
N PRO A 592 16.27 -8.42 -15.86
CA PRO A 592 16.72 -7.69 -17.04
C PRO A 592 18.23 -7.79 -17.27
N LYS A 593 18.63 -7.77 -18.55
CA LYS A 593 20.03 -7.64 -18.92
C LYS A 593 20.50 -6.19 -18.73
N ILE A 594 21.59 -6.00 -18.00
CA ILE A 594 22.17 -4.67 -17.74
C ILE A 594 23.46 -4.55 -18.55
N PRO A 595 23.44 -3.86 -19.70
CA PRO A 595 24.65 -3.56 -20.45
C PRO A 595 25.49 -2.49 -19.74
N GLU A 596 26.76 -2.41 -20.11
CA GLU A 596 27.70 -1.41 -19.60
C GLU A 596 27.20 0.04 -19.80
N SER A 597 26.45 0.30 -20.87
CA SER A 597 25.86 1.61 -21.13
C SER A 597 24.86 2.07 -20.07
N VAL A 598 24.16 1.13 -19.41
CA VAL A 598 23.22 1.44 -18.33
C VAL A 598 23.95 1.78 -17.05
N VAL A 599 25.03 1.06 -16.74
CA VAL A 599 25.88 1.32 -15.56
C VAL A 599 26.54 2.70 -15.64
N ARG A 600 26.88 3.15 -16.85
CA ARG A 600 27.47 4.47 -17.10
C ARG A 600 26.45 5.59 -17.33
N ASP A 601 25.16 5.27 -17.29
CA ASP A 601 24.12 6.27 -17.52
C ASP A 601 23.98 7.21 -16.31
N SER A 602 23.70 8.48 -16.57
CA SER A 602 23.43 9.46 -15.52
C SER A 602 22.27 9.07 -14.59
N GLU A 603 21.25 8.38 -15.10
CA GLU A 603 20.12 7.91 -14.28
C GLU A 603 20.55 6.89 -13.23
N TYR A 604 21.47 5.98 -13.60
CA TYR A 604 22.00 4.98 -12.67
C TYR A 604 22.76 5.65 -11.51
N ASN A 605 23.64 6.59 -11.83
CA ASN A 605 24.40 7.34 -10.85
C ASN A 605 23.49 8.19 -9.95
N GLU A 606 22.45 8.80 -10.51
CA GLU A 606 21.52 9.63 -9.76
C GLU A 606 20.63 8.81 -8.81
N LEU A 607 20.13 7.65 -9.25
CA LEU A 607 19.41 6.70 -8.39
C LEU A 607 20.27 6.27 -7.20
N PHE A 608 21.53 5.94 -7.44
CA PHE A 608 22.49 5.59 -6.40
C PHE A 608 22.72 6.77 -5.44
N ARG A 609 23.02 7.96 -5.98
CA ARG A 609 23.27 9.17 -5.20
C ARG A 609 22.09 9.49 -4.26
N LEU A 610 20.87 9.53 -4.78
CA LEU A 610 19.67 9.87 -4.01
C LEU A 610 19.38 8.85 -2.90
N MET A 611 19.46 7.55 -3.20
CA MET A 611 19.29 6.49 -2.21
C MET A 611 20.33 6.59 -1.10
N SER A 612 21.60 6.75 -1.46
CA SER A 612 22.71 6.80 -0.51
C SER A 612 22.71 8.07 0.32
N THR A 613 22.44 9.24 -0.28
CA THR A 613 22.26 10.50 0.45
C THR A 613 21.10 10.41 1.44
N CYS A 614 19.95 9.86 1.02
CA CYS A 614 18.81 9.68 1.90
C CYS A 614 19.14 8.78 3.10
N GLY A 615 19.78 7.63 2.84
CA GLY A 615 20.21 6.69 3.87
C GLY A 615 21.23 7.28 4.85
N ARG A 616 22.26 7.96 4.34
CA ARG A 616 23.29 8.64 5.14
C ARG A 616 22.69 9.70 6.06
N LEU A 617 21.86 10.60 5.53
CA LEU A 617 21.25 11.66 6.35
C LEU A 617 20.30 11.10 7.42
N LEU A 618 19.53 10.05 7.09
CA LEU A 618 18.70 9.34 8.07
C LEU A 618 19.54 8.73 9.19
N ASN A 619 20.67 8.13 8.84
CA ASN A 619 21.63 7.58 9.78
C ASN A 619 22.19 8.67 10.70
N ASP A 620 22.81 9.71 10.14
CA ASP A 620 23.47 10.80 10.87
C ASP A 620 22.56 11.45 11.94
N VAL A 621 21.29 11.67 11.61
CA VAL A 621 20.29 12.26 12.53
C VAL A 621 20.14 11.41 13.79
N GLN A 622 20.16 10.08 13.64
CA GLN A 622 19.94 9.13 14.74
C GLN A 622 21.23 8.68 15.43
N THR A 623 22.37 8.72 14.74
CA THR A 623 23.65 8.24 15.25
C THR A 623 24.53 9.32 15.85
N TYR A 624 24.23 10.60 15.61
CA TYR A 624 24.97 11.76 16.11
C TYR A 624 25.47 11.62 17.56
N GLU A 625 24.60 11.28 18.52
CA GLU A 625 25.00 11.21 19.94
C GLU A 625 26.06 10.14 20.21
N ARG A 626 26.03 9.02 19.47
CA ARG A 626 27.07 7.98 19.57
C ARG A 626 28.35 8.44 18.87
N GLU A 627 28.23 8.94 17.65
CA GLU A 627 29.37 9.32 16.80
C GLU A 627 30.14 10.52 17.35
N ASP A 628 29.45 11.49 17.95
CA ASP A 628 30.04 12.62 18.67
C ASP A 628 30.92 12.12 19.83
N GLY A 629 30.45 11.10 20.57
CA GLY A 629 31.22 10.41 21.60
C GLY A 629 32.43 9.63 21.08
N GLU A 630 32.44 9.25 19.80
CA GLU A 630 33.56 8.61 19.10
C GLU A 630 34.51 9.64 18.44
N GLY A 631 34.19 10.93 18.52
CA GLY A 631 34.95 12.01 17.88
C GLY A 631 34.78 12.07 16.36
N LYS A 632 33.69 11.51 15.83
CA LYS A 632 33.37 11.54 14.40
C LYS A 632 32.47 12.71 14.06
N VAL A 633 32.76 13.35 12.93
CA VAL A 633 31.90 14.39 12.35
C VAL A 633 30.86 13.74 11.43
N ASN A 634 29.62 14.22 11.53
CA ASN A 634 28.53 13.89 10.64
C ASN A 634 27.71 15.13 10.28
N SER A 635 26.68 14.98 9.43
CA SER A 635 25.86 16.10 8.95
C SER A 635 25.28 16.97 10.08
N VAL A 636 24.88 16.38 11.22
CA VAL A 636 24.32 17.12 12.36
C VAL A 636 25.39 18.00 12.98
N SER A 637 26.54 17.43 13.31
CA SER A 637 27.67 18.16 13.91
C SER A 637 28.19 19.27 12.99
N LEU A 638 28.27 19.01 11.68
CA LEU A 638 28.76 19.98 10.69
C LEU A 638 27.86 21.20 10.58
N LEU A 639 26.53 21.04 10.60
CA LEU A 639 25.59 22.18 10.62
C LEU A 639 25.76 23.03 11.90
N VAL A 640 25.96 22.39 13.05
CA VAL A 640 26.20 23.10 14.31
C VAL A 640 27.53 23.87 14.26
N ILE A 641 28.61 23.24 13.79
CA ILE A 641 29.94 23.85 13.66
C ILE A 641 29.92 25.03 12.68
N GLN A 642 29.34 24.85 11.50
CA GLN A 642 29.27 25.88 10.46
C GLN A 642 28.44 27.10 10.92
N SER A 643 27.43 26.88 11.76
CA SER A 643 26.63 27.95 12.35
C SER A 643 27.37 28.74 13.45
N GLY A 644 28.60 28.36 13.81
CA GLY A 644 29.32 28.91 14.96
C GLY A 644 28.64 28.61 16.30
N GLY A 645 27.88 27.51 16.38
CA GLY A 645 27.08 27.14 17.55
C GLY A 645 25.75 27.88 17.71
N SER A 646 25.31 28.64 16.69
CA SER A 646 24.01 29.33 16.73
C SER A 646 22.81 28.41 16.48
N VAL A 647 23.03 27.28 15.80
CA VAL A 647 22.04 26.24 15.55
C VAL A 647 22.14 25.17 16.64
N SER A 648 21.05 24.89 17.33
CA SER A 648 20.97 23.77 18.27
C SER A 648 20.97 22.41 17.56
N ILE A 649 21.30 21.34 18.29
CA ILE A 649 21.27 19.96 17.75
C ILE A 649 19.86 19.61 17.24
N GLU A 650 18.81 20.01 17.95
CA GLU A 650 17.42 19.76 17.55
C GLU A 650 17.03 20.56 16.30
N GLU A 651 17.54 21.78 16.14
CA GLU A 651 17.37 22.56 14.90
C GLU A 651 18.13 21.93 13.74
N ALA A 652 19.38 21.51 13.94
CA ALA A 652 20.16 20.81 12.94
C ALA A 652 19.47 19.53 12.46
N ARG A 653 18.96 18.70 13.40
CA ARG A 653 18.16 17.51 13.07
C ARG A 653 16.93 17.86 12.23
N ARG A 654 16.20 18.94 12.56
CA ARG A 654 15.02 19.39 11.78
C ARG A 654 15.41 19.89 10.40
N GLU A 655 16.51 20.61 10.25
CA GLU A 655 16.96 21.11 8.94
C GLU A 655 17.38 19.97 8.02
N ILE A 656 17.97 18.88 8.55
CA ILE A 656 18.34 17.69 7.77
C ILE A 656 17.11 16.89 7.28
N MET A 657 15.96 17.00 7.93
CA MET A 657 14.75 16.35 7.43
C MET A 657 14.32 16.84 6.04
N LYS A 658 14.57 18.11 5.70
CA LYS A 658 14.23 18.68 4.38
C LYS A 658 14.97 17.99 3.22
N PRO A 659 16.32 17.89 3.20
CA PRO A 659 17.02 17.16 2.15
C PRO A 659 16.71 15.66 2.14
N ILE A 660 16.41 15.03 3.29
CA ILE A 660 15.93 13.63 3.35
C ILE A 660 14.64 13.48 2.54
N GLU A 661 13.64 14.34 2.81
CA GLU A 661 12.36 14.32 2.10
C GLU A 661 12.52 14.58 0.61
N ARG A 662 13.33 15.57 0.23
CA ARG A 662 13.65 15.85 -1.18
C ARG A 662 14.26 14.64 -1.88
N CYS A 663 15.29 14.03 -1.29
CA CYS A 663 15.94 12.85 -1.88
C CYS A 663 14.96 11.69 -2.05
N ARG A 664 14.07 11.45 -1.07
CA ARG A 664 13.02 10.43 -1.17
C ARG A 664 12.06 10.71 -2.32
N ARG A 665 11.56 11.95 -2.46
CA ARG A 665 10.63 12.37 -3.52
C ARG A 665 11.26 12.19 -4.90
N GLU A 666 12.46 12.74 -5.10
CA GLU A 666 13.21 12.64 -6.36
C GLU A 666 13.52 11.18 -6.73
N LEU A 667 13.92 10.36 -5.75
CA LEU A 667 14.17 8.94 -5.95
C LEU A 667 12.90 8.22 -6.43
N LEU A 668 11.77 8.43 -5.75
CA LEU A 668 10.50 7.84 -6.14
C LEU A 668 10.10 8.28 -7.56
N GLY A 669 10.29 9.56 -7.90
CA GLY A 669 10.04 10.09 -9.24
C GLY A 669 10.85 9.40 -10.33
N LEU A 670 12.13 9.12 -10.09
CA LEU A 670 12.98 8.38 -11.04
C LEU A 670 12.58 6.91 -11.15
N VAL A 671 12.20 6.28 -10.03
CA VAL A 671 11.77 4.88 -9.98
C VAL A 671 10.50 4.67 -10.80
N LEU A 672 9.52 5.56 -10.65
CA LEU A 672 8.23 5.49 -11.34
C LEU A 672 8.32 5.90 -12.83
N ARG A 673 9.39 6.57 -13.26
CA ARG A 673 9.59 6.97 -14.66
C ARG A 673 9.73 5.74 -15.56
N ARG A 674 8.87 5.64 -16.58
CA ARG A 674 8.92 4.56 -17.58
C ARG A 674 9.80 4.93 -18.79
N GLY A 675 10.38 3.91 -19.43
CA GLY A 675 11.04 4.06 -20.73
C GLY A 675 12.41 4.77 -20.70
N SER A 676 13.07 4.83 -19.56
CA SER A 676 14.42 5.38 -19.42
C SER A 676 15.51 4.29 -19.53
N ALA A 677 16.78 4.65 -19.25
CA ALA A 677 17.93 3.77 -19.44
C ALA A 677 17.95 2.60 -18.45
N VAL A 678 17.65 2.83 -17.18
CA VAL A 678 17.66 1.80 -16.13
C VAL A 678 16.34 1.01 -16.16
N PRO A 679 16.36 -0.33 -16.25
CA PRO A 679 15.14 -1.14 -16.23
C PRO A 679 14.34 -0.99 -14.94
N GLY A 680 13.01 -0.99 -15.03
CA GLY A 680 12.10 -0.82 -13.89
C GLY A 680 12.40 -1.71 -12.67
N PRO A 681 12.54 -3.05 -12.82
CA PRO A 681 12.89 -3.93 -11.71
C PRO A 681 14.21 -3.59 -11.01
N CYS A 682 15.15 -2.95 -11.73
CA CYS A 682 16.41 -2.49 -11.17
C CYS A 682 16.21 -1.21 -10.35
N LYS A 683 15.41 -0.25 -10.85
CA LYS A 683 15.06 0.97 -10.10
C LYS A 683 14.37 0.66 -8.78
N GLU A 684 13.47 -0.31 -8.77
CA GLU A 684 12.77 -0.77 -7.57
C GLU A 684 13.72 -1.19 -6.45
N LEU A 685 14.92 -1.71 -6.74
CA LEU A 685 15.88 -2.06 -5.70
C LEU A 685 16.43 -0.83 -4.96
N PHE A 686 16.62 0.30 -5.65
CA PHE A 686 17.03 1.55 -5.01
C PHE A 686 15.93 2.07 -4.08
N TRP A 687 14.67 2.03 -4.54
CA TRP A 687 13.51 2.38 -3.70
C TRP A 687 13.39 1.47 -2.48
N LYS A 688 13.51 0.15 -2.67
CA LYS A 688 13.47 -0.84 -1.59
C LYS A 688 14.57 -0.63 -0.55
N MET A 689 15.78 -0.29 -0.97
CA MET A 689 16.85 0.05 -0.02
C MET A 689 16.56 1.36 0.72
N CYS A 690 16.01 2.37 0.05
CA CYS A 690 15.56 3.59 0.72
C CYS A 690 14.52 3.26 1.83
N LYS A 691 13.56 2.36 1.54
CA LYS A 691 12.62 1.87 2.55
C LYS A 691 13.28 1.16 3.72
N VAL A 692 14.32 0.37 3.46
CA VAL A 692 15.14 -0.27 4.49
C VAL A 692 15.82 0.77 5.38
N CYS A 693 16.36 1.84 4.80
CA CYS A 693 16.99 2.93 5.56
C CYS A 693 15.97 3.61 6.48
N TYR A 694 14.80 4.01 5.96
CA TYR A 694 13.73 4.55 6.80
C TYR A 694 13.27 3.55 7.87
N PHE A 695 13.16 2.27 7.54
CA PHE A 695 12.78 1.24 8.49
C PHE A 695 13.74 1.18 9.68
N PHE A 696 15.06 1.25 9.44
CA PHE A 696 16.05 1.22 10.52
C PHE A 696 16.22 2.54 11.27
N TYR A 697 16.02 3.70 10.62
CA TYR A 697 16.41 5.02 11.17
C TYR A 697 15.26 6.02 11.39
N SER A 698 14.00 5.69 11.09
CA SER A 698 12.86 6.61 11.30
C SER A 698 12.53 6.88 12.78
N ARG A 699 12.82 5.93 13.68
CA ARG A 699 12.45 5.98 15.10
C ARG A 699 13.66 5.77 16.03
N GLY A 700 14.83 6.23 15.62
CA GLY A 700 16.11 5.99 16.32
C GLY A 700 17.04 5.06 15.55
N ASP A 701 18.22 4.77 16.10
CA ASP A 701 19.17 3.82 15.51
C ASP A 701 18.76 2.36 15.78
N GLY A 702 17.80 1.89 14.97
CA GLY A 702 17.31 0.53 15.01
C GLY A 702 18.32 -0.50 14.51
N PHE A 703 19.33 -0.09 13.73
CA PHE A 703 20.34 -1.00 13.18
C PHE A 703 21.37 -1.41 14.24
N SER A 704 21.86 -0.46 15.02
CA SER A 704 22.80 -0.74 16.11
C SER A 704 22.13 -1.50 17.25
N SER A 705 20.86 -1.18 17.55
CA SER A 705 20.10 -1.85 18.62
C SER A 705 19.92 -3.37 18.34
N PRO A 706 20.21 -4.25 19.32
CA PRO A 706 20.02 -5.69 19.17
C PRO A 706 18.55 -6.13 19.27
N THR A 707 17.66 -5.28 19.81
CA THR A 707 16.26 -5.63 20.10
C THR A 707 15.25 -4.78 19.34
N ALA A 708 15.62 -3.60 18.84
CA ALA A 708 14.66 -2.67 18.24
C ALA A 708 13.88 -3.28 17.07
N LYS A 709 14.50 -4.20 16.30
CA LYS A 709 13.91 -4.84 15.12
C LYS A 709 13.75 -6.35 15.27
N SER A 710 13.94 -6.92 16.46
CA SER A 710 13.86 -8.38 16.66
C SER A 710 12.47 -8.93 16.33
N ALA A 711 11.39 -8.23 16.69
CA ALA A 711 10.03 -8.64 16.34
C ALA A 711 9.81 -8.70 14.82
N ALA A 712 10.44 -7.83 14.04
CA ALA A 712 10.36 -7.86 12.59
C ALA A 712 11.19 -9.01 11.98
N VAL A 713 12.37 -9.28 12.57
CA VAL A 713 13.19 -10.46 12.25
C VAL A 713 12.37 -11.72 12.48
N ASP A 714 11.73 -11.85 13.64
CA ASP A 714 10.90 -12.99 13.99
C ASP A 714 9.71 -13.10 13.02
N ALA A 715 8.99 -12.00 12.78
CA ALA A 715 7.82 -11.98 11.91
C ALA A 715 8.09 -12.38 10.45
N VAL A 716 9.28 -12.08 9.91
CA VAL A 716 9.65 -12.39 8.53
C VAL A 716 10.35 -13.74 8.40
N ILE A 717 11.19 -14.10 9.38
CA ILE A 717 12.13 -15.22 9.28
C ILE A 717 11.65 -16.44 10.08
N ARG A 718 11.12 -16.24 11.29
CA ARG A 718 10.90 -17.32 12.27
C ARG A 718 9.44 -17.70 12.45
N ASP A 719 8.55 -16.72 12.37
CA ASP A 719 7.12 -16.89 12.60
C ASP A 719 6.40 -17.05 11.26
N PRO A 720 6.09 -18.29 10.83
CA PRO A 720 5.24 -18.49 9.66
C PRO A 720 3.88 -17.81 9.87
N LEU A 721 3.13 -17.63 8.78
CA LEU A 721 1.78 -17.09 8.89
C LEU A 721 0.94 -18.05 9.75
N ASP A 722 0.24 -17.52 10.75
CA ASP A 722 -0.70 -18.34 11.54
C ASP A 722 -1.95 -18.63 10.70
N LEU A 723 -1.90 -19.72 9.94
CA LEU A 723 -3.04 -20.20 9.17
C LEU A 723 -4.08 -20.93 10.04
N ALA A 724 -3.76 -21.32 11.29
CA ALA A 724 -4.72 -22.02 12.15
C ALA A 724 -5.83 -21.07 12.62
N ALA A 725 -5.49 -19.81 12.87
CA ALA A 725 -6.47 -18.73 13.07
C ALA A 725 -7.31 -18.47 11.79
N VAL A 726 -6.72 -18.64 10.59
CA VAL A 726 -7.36 -18.38 9.28
C VAL A 726 -8.26 -19.52 8.80
N VAL A 727 -7.96 -20.78 9.14
CA VAL A 727 -8.75 -21.96 8.71
C VAL A 727 -9.97 -22.20 9.61
N ALA A 728 -9.97 -21.66 10.82
CA ALA A 728 -11.14 -21.70 11.70
C ALA A 728 -12.34 -20.91 11.13
N SER A 729 -12.10 -19.89 10.30
CA SER A 729 -13.14 -19.21 9.51
C SER A 729 -13.27 -19.88 8.13
N GLN A 730 -13.98 -21.01 8.07
CA GLN A 730 -14.40 -21.62 6.79
C GLN A 730 -15.51 -20.80 6.11
N GLU A 731 -15.27 -19.53 5.79
CA GLU A 731 -16.17 -18.75 4.96
C GLU A 731 -15.66 -18.70 3.50
N PRO A 732 -16.53 -18.88 2.50
CA PRO A 732 -16.18 -18.58 1.12
C PRO A 732 -15.87 -17.08 0.99
N ILE A 733 -14.65 -16.76 0.52
CA ILE A 733 -14.21 -15.38 0.40
C ILE A 733 -14.99 -14.63 -0.68
N TYR A 734 -15.68 -13.59 -0.25
CA TYR A 734 -16.01 -12.44 -1.06
C TYR A 734 -15.18 -11.26 -0.54
N ILE A 735 -14.49 -10.54 -1.43
CA ILE A 735 -13.89 -9.25 -1.08
C ILE A 735 -15.07 -8.35 -0.71
N ILE A 736 -15.28 -8.12 0.58
CA ILE A 736 -16.33 -7.25 1.10
C ILE A 736 -15.97 -5.83 0.61
N PRO A 737 -16.79 -5.18 -0.23
CA PRO A 737 -16.59 -3.78 -0.57
C PRO A 737 -16.82 -2.94 0.68
N ALA A 738 -15.92 -2.01 0.97
CA ALA A 738 -16.29 -0.85 1.76
C ALA A 738 -17.42 -0.14 0.99
N SER A 739 -18.65 -0.21 1.53
CA SER A 739 -19.77 0.63 1.09
C SER A 739 -19.62 2.01 1.69
#